data_AF-A0A7V2ZL80-F1
#
_entry.id   AF-A0A7V2ZL80-F1
#
_cell.length_a   1.000
_cell.length_b   1.000
_cell.length_c   1.000
_cell.angle_alpha   90.00
_cell.angle_beta   90.00
_cell.angle_gamma   90.00
#
_symmetry.space_group_name_H-M   'P 1'
#
loop_
_entity.id
_entity.type
_entity.pdbx_description
1 polymer ?
#
loop_
_entity_poly.entity_id
_entity_poly.type
_entity_poly.pdbx_seq_one_letter_code
_entity_poly.pdbx_strand_id
1 'polypeptide(L)'
;MYPDRLSKNLHLTISILSILILFVSVTFWAGSQSIIISLIKDVVSILLILSLSVQIKEYIKHNKISFLSLSVAVMVLLAIMLLTIWISGIFMDDLIQKLNSEISVSSFASNIIGVIYFAIFTFCFSFIFVVLKEFYFSKRIKYNPIYFQLLIIFGLLSALSYTLLKDINESVSVAFLVVSIFLIIKNSVGISWIAFLNKKEKYKLLFISIAVTVFASFLIGYASHDSSSHSVTLMSYSLGFQRISVLILVYVLVYFGVLFFTVLFHLPTAEEFDRKAEEVSSLHLFSRLINQVIDFDELADTITELTKKVSSADASWIILKNGSKYETLSQKNISLKDIDEINNFLLNSGECKNLTKAKICSLEKSAIRNKLTEQLSSVIISPLRTQTEVKGYILAARKSGLLFYEDEAKAINAFSEYASIALENSRLLNESIEKERLEKELDVAREMQRKLLPAFDPKFNELELCSIFIPAFEVGGDFYDYYTENNNEFSFIIGDVAGKGISAAFVMAEVKGIFESLSRILSSPKEILIKANKILSRTLHRKNFVSALYGKINFQSSEFEFARAGHCPALLIRDGQIIKYQPKGLALGLDFTESFAENLEDIRLKLKKNDVLIFYTDGITESKNHINEDFGEERFLQTIRKNSDKAITNIAKEIISEVSLFANDSTQYDDITLLILRWKKN
;
A
#
# COMPACT_ATOMS: atom_id res chain seq x y z
N MET A 1 6.94 39.20 24.38
CA MET A 1 6.26 39.94 23.28
C MET A 1 6.46 41.46 23.32
N TYR A 2 6.68 42.08 24.49
CA TYR A 2 6.98 43.52 24.61
C TYR A 2 8.43 43.97 24.25
N PRO A 3 9.52 43.23 24.55
CA PRO A 3 10.87 43.73 24.26
C PRO A 3 11.22 43.80 22.77
N ASP A 4 10.71 42.88 21.94
CA ASP A 4 10.96 42.87 20.48
C ASP A 4 10.28 44.03 19.71
N ARG A 5 9.17 44.57 20.22
CA ARG A 5 8.53 45.75 19.61
C ARG A 5 9.31 47.03 19.93
N LEU A 6 9.91 47.12 21.11
CA LEU A 6 10.69 48.28 21.54
C LEU A 6 12.00 48.39 20.76
N SER A 7 12.72 47.26 20.59
CA SER A 7 13.95 47.22 19.79
C SER A 7 13.70 47.53 18.31
N LYS A 8 12.61 47.01 17.73
CA LYS A 8 12.22 47.28 16.34
C LYS A 8 11.91 48.75 16.08
N ASN A 9 11.20 49.40 17.00
CA ASN A 9 10.91 50.83 16.93
C ASN A 9 12.18 51.68 17.14
N LEU A 10 13.12 51.23 17.98
CA LEU A 10 14.42 51.89 18.19
C LEU A 10 15.28 51.88 16.92
N HIS A 11 15.38 50.74 16.22
CA HIS A 11 16.14 50.68 14.97
C HIS A 11 15.48 51.50 13.85
N LEU A 12 14.15 51.51 13.77
CA LEU A 12 13.43 52.32 12.79
C LEU A 12 13.65 53.82 13.02
N THR A 13 13.58 54.26 14.28
CA THR A 13 13.84 55.65 14.65
C THR A 13 15.29 56.06 14.40
N ILE A 14 16.27 55.19 14.69
CA ILE A 14 17.68 55.43 14.37
C ILE A 14 17.90 55.55 12.85
N SER A 15 17.27 54.71 12.04
CA SER A 15 17.40 54.78 10.57
C SER A 15 16.81 56.07 10.01
N ILE A 16 15.60 56.47 10.47
CA ILE A 16 14.95 57.71 10.05
C ILE A 16 15.78 58.93 10.48
N LEU A 17 16.28 58.94 11.72
CA LEU A 17 17.11 60.01 12.24
C LEU A 17 18.44 60.12 11.49
N SER A 18 19.06 58.99 11.15
CA SER A 18 20.31 58.96 10.37
C SER A 18 20.11 59.52 8.95
N ILE A 19 19.00 59.17 8.30
CA ILE A 19 18.63 59.74 6.98
C ILE A 19 18.39 61.25 7.08
N LEU A 20 17.70 61.71 8.14
CA LEU A 20 17.43 63.13 8.37
C LEU A 20 18.72 63.93 8.62
N ILE A 21 19.63 63.39 9.44
CA ILE A 21 20.95 63.99 9.72
C ILE A 21 21.79 64.06 8.43
N LEU A 22 21.79 63.00 7.63
CA LEU A 22 22.50 62.99 6.34
C LEU A 22 21.90 63.98 5.36
N PHE A 23 20.56 64.06 5.26
CA PHE A 23 19.87 65.04 4.42
C PHE A 23 20.22 66.48 4.80
N VAL A 24 20.22 66.81 6.09
CA VAL A 24 20.60 68.15 6.58
C VAL A 24 22.08 68.43 6.31
N SER A 25 22.96 67.45 6.52
CA SER A 25 24.40 67.61 6.28
C SER A 25 24.75 67.83 4.80
N VAL A 26 23.96 67.27 3.89
CA VAL A 26 24.18 67.38 2.44
C VAL A 26 23.58 68.67 1.90
N THR A 27 22.42 69.08 2.40
CA THR A 27 21.73 70.30 1.94
C THR A 27 22.38 71.58 2.45
N PHE A 28 22.88 71.61 3.69
CA PHE A 28 23.46 72.81 4.28
C PHE A 28 24.99 72.88 4.21
N TRP A 29 25.70 71.75 4.16
CA TRP A 29 27.18 71.68 4.17
C TRP A 29 27.75 71.05 2.89
N ALA A 30 27.11 71.30 1.75
CA ALA A 30 27.50 70.79 0.42
C ALA A 30 28.91 71.21 -0.06
N GLY A 31 29.60 72.14 0.64
CA GLY A 31 30.89 72.69 0.22
C GLY A 31 31.99 72.74 1.28
N SER A 32 31.79 72.20 2.49
CA SER A 32 32.81 72.26 3.55
C SER A 32 33.77 71.06 3.48
N GLN A 33 35.04 71.30 3.14
CA GLN A 33 36.12 70.28 3.08
C GLN A 33 36.66 69.84 4.46
N SER A 34 35.89 70.02 5.54
CA SER A 34 36.35 69.65 6.89
C SER A 34 36.36 68.13 7.06
N ILE A 35 37.52 67.59 7.45
CA ILE A 35 37.72 66.16 7.79
C ILE A 35 36.70 65.71 8.84
N ILE A 36 36.37 66.58 9.81
CA ILE A 36 35.40 66.29 10.88
C ILE A 36 34.00 66.02 10.30
N ILE A 37 33.59 66.78 9.28
CA ILE A 37 32.28 66.62 8.66
C ILE A 37 32.26 65.33 7.84
N SER A 38 33.34 65.00 7.15
CA SER A 38 33.47 63.72 6.44
C SER A 38 33.38 62.52 7.41
N LEU A 39 34.04 62.59 8.57
CA LEU A 39 33.97 61.54 9.58
C LEU A 39 32.56 61.38 10.17
N ILE A 40 31.85 62.48 10.44
CA ILE A 40 30.46 62.42 10.90
C ILE A 40 29.59 61.74 9.84
N LYS A 41 29.76 62.08 8.56
CA LYS A 41 29.01 61.42 7.46
C LYS A 41 29.33 59.93 7.37
N ASP A 42 30.59 59.52 7.55
CA ASP A 42 30.97 58.10 7.57
C ASP A 42 30.32 57.35 8.74
N VAL A 43 30.39 57.90 9.96
CA VAL A 43 29.82 57.29 11.17
C VAL A 43 28.30 57.13 11.04
N VAL A 44 27.60 58.17 10.57
CA VAL A 44 26.15 58.12 10.38
C VAL A 44 25.77 57.11 9.28
N SER A 45 26.55 57.03 8.20
CA SER A 45 26.33 56.05 7.12
C SER A 45 26.52 54.61 7.61
N ILE A 46 27.55 54.36 8.43
CA ILE A 46 27.80 53.04 9.04
C ILE A 46 26.67 52.67 10.01
N LEU A 47 26.21 53.62 10.84
CA LEU A 47 25.08 53.40 11.74
C LEU A 47 23.79 53.09 10.98
N LEU A 48 23.55 53.76 9.86
CA LEU A 48 22.41 53.48 8.96
C LEU A 48 22.47 52.06 8.41
N ILE A 49 23.62 51.62 7.88
CA ILE A 49 23.82 50.26 7.37
C ILE A 49 23.58 49.23 8.47
N LEU A 50 24.16 49.44 9.65
CA LEU A 50 24.01 48.53 10.79
C LEU A 50 22.55 48.42 11.23
N SER A 51 21.84 49.55 11.34
CA SER A 51 20.42 49.58 11.73
C SER A 51 19.53 48.85 10.73
N LEU A 52 19.70 49.13 9.42
CA LEU A 52 18.97 48.43 8.36
C LEU A 52 19.30 46.93 8.34
N SER A 53 20.56 46.56 8.57
CA SER A 53 20.97 45.15 8.57
C SER A 53 20.26 44.32 9.66
N VAL A 54 19.98 44.92 10.82
CA VAL A 54 19.22 44.26 11.90
C VAL A 54 17.77 44.02 11.47
N GLN A 55 17.12 45.03 10.89
CA GLN A 55 15.72 44.94 10.43
C GLN A 55 15.55 43.90 9.32
N ILE A 56 16.47 43.89 8.35
CA ILE A 56 16.44 42.95 7.22
C ILE A 56 16.67 41.52 7.72
N LYS A 57 17.56 41.32 8.69
CA LYS A 57 17.79 40.00 9.29
C LYS A 57 16.54 39.45 9.95
N GLU A 58 15.80 40.28 10.70
CA GLU A 58 14.52 39.88 11.29
C GLU A 58 13.49 39.50 10.23
N TYR A 59 13.40 40.27 9.15
CA TYR A 59 12.48 39.99 8.04
C TYR A 59 12.77 38.64 7.37
N ILE A 60 14.03 38.35 7.05
CA ILE A 60 14.45 37.09 6.43
C ILE A 60 14.14 35.91 7.36
N LYS A 61 14.44 36.04 8.66
CA LYS A 61 14.19 34.98 9.66
C LYS A 61 12.70 34.71 9.84
N HIS A 62 11.87 35.75 9.88
CA HIS A 62 10.43 35.63 10.05
C HIS A 62 9.77 34.92 8.85
N ASN A 63 10.17 35.26 7.62
CA ASN A 63 9.54 34.75 6.41
C ASN A 63 10.12 33.43 5.88
N LYS A 64 11.12 32.84 6.58
CA LYS A 64 11.77 31.56 6.20
C LYS A 64 12.14 31.49 4.70
N ILE A 65 12.72 32.57 4.19
CA ILE A 65 13.05 32.73 2.78
C ILE A 65 14.11 31.69 2.37
N SER A 66 13.92 31.01 1.24
CA SER A 66 14.83 29.97 0.74
C SER A 66 16.13 30.56 0.19
N PHE A 67 17.23 29.79 0.18
CA PHE A 67 18.52 30.24 -0.37
C PHE A 67 18.45 30.66 -1.85
N LEU A 68 17.63 29.96 -2.64
CA LEU A 68 17.42 30.30 -4.03
C LEU A 68 16.73 31.66 -4.18
N SER A 69 15.68 31.92 -3.39
CA SER A 69 14.97 33.20 -3.43
C SER A 69 15.81 34.37 -2.91
N LEU A 70 16.68 34.14 -1.91
CA LEU A 70 17.69 35.13 -1.50
C LEU A 70 18.71 35.43 -2.61
N SER A 71 19.14 34.41 -3.37
CA SER A 71 20.05 34.59 -4.51
C SER A 71 19.41 35.40 -5.64
N VAL A 72 18.12 35.16 -5.93
CA VAL A 72 17.35 35.96 -6.88
C VAL A 72 17.20 37.41 -6.38
N ALA A 73 16.94 37.61 -5.09
CA ALA A 73 16.83 38.94 -4.51
C ALA A 73 18.12 39.76 -4.68
N VAL A 74 19.29 39.14 -4.46
CA VAL A 74 20.59 39.79 -4.72
C VAL A 74 20.74 40.18 -6.19
N MET A 75 20.40 39.28 -7.12
CA MET A 75 20.43 39.56 -8.55
C MET A 75 19.54 40.75 -8.93
N VAL A 76 18.31 40.78 -8.42
CA VAL A 76 17.35 41.86 -8.68
C VAL A 76 17.85 43.19 -8.11
N LEU A 77 18.40 43.20 -6.88
CA LEU A 77 18.93 44.42 -6.29
C LEU A 77 20.12 45.00 -7.07
N LEU A 78 21.04 44.15 -7.54
CA LEU A 78 22.15 44.60 -8.39
C LEU A 78 21.65 45.13 -9.73
N ALA A 79 20.62 44.50 -10.32
CA ALA A 79 20.00 45.00 -11.55
C ALA A 79 19.30 46.35 -11.34
N ILE A 80 18.60 46.54 -10.21
CA ILE A 80 18.01 47.83 -9.83
C ILE A 80 19.12 48.89 -9.70
N MET A 81 20.24 48.58 -9.04
CA MET A 81 21.36 49.50 -8.91
C MET A 81 21.94 49.90 -10.28
N LEU A 82 22.15 48.94 -11.18
CA LEU A 82 22.60 49.22 -12.56
C LEU A 82 21.60 50.08 -13.33
N LEU A 83 20.32 49.77 -13.22
CA LEU A 83 19.24 50.53 -13.86
C LEU A 83 19.19 51.97 -13.31
N THR A 84 19.37 52.15 -12.00
CA THR A 84 19.42 53.48 -11.39
C THR A 84 20.62 54.29 -11.88
N ILE A 85 21.79 53.67 -12.03
CA ILE A 85 22.98 54.32 -12.63
C ILE A 85 22.72 54.67 -14.11
N TRP A 86 22.13 53.75 -14.86
CA TRP A 86 21.85 53.99 -16.27
C TRP A 86 20.85 55.13 -16.49
N ILE A 87 19.75 55.15 -15.73
CA ILE A 87 18.75 56.23 -15.75
C ILE A 87 19.38 57.56 -15.35
N SER A 88 20.18 57.55 -14.30
CA SER A 88 20.89 58.71 -13.80
C SER A 88 21.80 59.34 -14.86
N GLY A 89 22.57 58.54 -15.61
CA GLY A 89 23.41 59.05 -16.70
C GLY A 89 22.63 59.70 -17.83
N ILE A 90 21.44 59.19 -18.16
CA ILE A 90 20.59 59.75 -19.22
C ILE A 90 19.88 61.03 -18.76
N PHE A 91 19.34 61.03 -17.54
CA PHE A 91 18.54 62.14 -17.02
C PHE A 91 19.39 63.31 -16.52
N MET A 92 20.49 63.06 -15.82
CA MET A 92 21.27 64.15 -15.21
C MET A 92 22.00 65.00 -16.25
N ASP A 93 22.55 64.38 -17.30
CA ASP A 93 23.29 65.11 -18.32
C ASP A 93 22.36 66.06 -19.12
N ASP A 94 21.12 65.64 -19.43
CA ASP A 94 20.12 66.49 -20.12
C ASP A 94 19.46 67.54 -19.19
N LEU A 95 19.22 67.20 -17.92
CA LEU A 95 18.55 68.08 -16.96
C LEU A 95 19.49 69.18 -16.42
N ILE A 96 20.76 68.86 -16.16
CA ILE A 96 21.78 69.84 -15.76
C ILE A 96 22.09 70.81 -16.92
N GLN A 97 22.12 70.32 -18.16
CA GLN A 97 22.36 71.17 -19.33
C GLN A 97 21.20 72.16 -19.57
N LYS A 98 19.95 71.78 -19.26
CA LYS A 98 18.76 72.65 -19.33
C LYS A 98 18.61 73.65 -18.17
N LEU A 99 19.13 73.33 -16.98
CA LEU A 99 19.00 74.16 -15.76
C LEU A 99 20.16 75.13 -15.52
N ASN A 100 21.15 75.20 -16.42
CA ASN A 100 22.34 76.06 -16.29
C ASN A 100 22.06 77.59 -16.28
N SER A 101 20.82 78.05 -16.35
CA SER A 101 20.48 79.48 -16.26
C SER A 101 20.22 80.00 -14.83
N GLU A 102 20.07 79.14 -13.81
CA GLU A 102 19.98 79.57 -12.40
C GLU A 102 20.80 78.64 -11.48
N ILE A 103 21.96 79.13 -11.05
CA ILE A 103 23.00 78.37 -10.31
C ILE A 103 22.50 77.83 -8.95
N SER A 104 21.47 78.43 -8.35
CA SER A 104 20.94 78.02 -7.05
C SER A 104 19.97 76.84 -7.13
N VAL A 105 19.10 76.79 -8.15
CA VAL A 105 18.07 75.74 -8.29
C VAL A 105 18.67 74.40 -8.73
N SER A 106 19.72 74.43 -9.56
CA SER A 106 20.43 73.23 -10.03
C SER A 106 21.16 72.48 -8.91
N SER A 107 21.75 73.21 -7.95
CA SER A 107 22.45 72.63 -6.79
C SER A 107 21.50 71.96 -5.78
N PHE A 108 20.32 72.52 -5.57
CA PHE A 108 19.32 71.95 -4.65
C PHE A 108 18.67 70.69 -5.21
N ALA A 109 18.30 70.71 -6.49
CA ALA A 109 17.70 69.54 -7.16
C ALA A 109 18.66 68.35 -7.24
N SER A 110 19.93 68.59 -7.56
CA SER A 110 20.97 67.55 -7.60
C SER A 110 21.24 66.94 -6.22
N ASN A 111 21.18 67.74 -5.14
CA ASN A 111 21.31 67.25 -3.76
C ASN A 111 20.14 66.36 -3.32
N ILE A 112 18.90 66.70 -3.68
CA ILE A 112 17.73 65.85 -3.38
C ILE A 112 17.85 64.50 -4.10
N ILE A 113 18.18 64.53 -5.39
CA ILE A 113 18.33 63.32 -6.20
C ILE A 113 19.47 62.44 -5.65
N GLY A 114 20.59 63.03 -5.26
CA GLY A 114 21.69 62.30 -4.62
C GLY A 114 21.28 61.63 -3.31
N VAL A 115 20.41 62.25 -2.49
CA VAL A 115 19.96 61.65 -1.22
C VAL A 115 19.08 60.44 -1.50
N ILE A 116 18.22 60.52 -2.52
CA ILE A 116 17.38 59.39 -2.95
C ILE A 116 18.28 58.24 -3.44
N TYR A 117 19.30 58.51 -4.25
CA TYR A 117 20.27 57.50 -4.67
C TYR A 117 21.01 56.90 -3.48
N PHE A 118 21.52 57.73 -2.57
CA PHE A 118 22.21 57.26 -1.38
C PHE A 118 21.31 56.34 -0.53
N ALA A 119 20.04 56.68 -0.33
CA ALA A 119 19.08 55.86 0.41
C ALA A 119 18.83 54.51 -0.27
N ILE A 120 18.62 54.50 -1.60
CA ILE A 120 18.42 53.28 -2.39
C ILE A 120 19.65 52.38 -2.33
N PHE A 121 20.84 52.93 -2.57
CA PHE A 121 22.10 52.17 -2.55
C PHE A 121 22.41 51.63 -1.15
N THR A 122 22.20 52.44 -0.11
CA THR A 122 22.42 52.00 1.27
C THR A 122 21.47 50.86 1.65
N PHE A 123 20.21 50.92 1.24
CA PHE A 123 19.27 49.83 1.44
C PHE A 123 19.71 48.56 0.69
N CYS A 124 20.07 48.68 -0.59
CA CYS A 124 20.52 47.55 -1.41
C CYS A 124 21.77 46.89 -0.81
N PHE A 125 22.80 47.67 -0.45
CA PHE A 125 24.02 47.14 0.17
C PHE A 125 23.77 46.51 1.54
N SER A 126 22.92 47.12 2.37
CA SER A 126 22.54 46.54 3.66
C SER A 126 21.84 45.19 3.48
N PHE A 127 20.95 45.08 2.50
CA PHE A 127 20.26 43.82 2.19
C PHE A 127 21.25 42.75 1.71
N ILE A 128 22.08 43.09 0.72
CA ILE A 128 23.09 42.19 0.16
C ILE A 128 24.05 41.70 1.27
N PHE A 129 24.50 42.59 2.15
CA PHE A 129 25.39 42.24 3.26
C PHE A 129 24.74 41.24 4.23
N VAL A 130 23.45 41.40 4.56
CA VAL A 130 22.73 40.44 5.40
C VAL A 130 22.58 39.09 4.71
N VAL A 131 22.31 39.07 3.40
CA VAL A 131 22.24 37.81 2.63
C VAL A 131 23.58 37.08 2.65
N LEU A 132 24.69 37.78 2.39
CA LEU A 132 26.03 37.18 2.44
C LEU A 132 26.39 36.66 3.84
N LYS A 133 25.98 37.38 4.88
CA LYS A 133 26.09 36.90 6.27
C LYS A 133 25.30 35.61 6.47
N GLU A 134 24.04 35.57 6.06
CA GLU A 134 23.19 34.39 6.24
C GLU A 134 23.76 33.18 5.49
N PHE A 135 24.27 33.39 4.28
CA PHE A 135 24.96 32.36 3.49
C PHE A 135 26.19 31.81 4.20
N TYR A 136 26.98 32.67 4.86
CA TYR A 136 28.18 32.24 5.58
C TYR A 136 27.87 31.40 6.83
N PHE A 137 26.86 31.81 7.61
CA PHE A 137 26.49 31.14 8.87
C PHE A 137 25.61 29.89 8.69
N SER A 138 25.06 29.67 7.49
CA SER A 138 24.11 28.59 7.25
C SER A 138 24.75 27.20 7.22
N LYS A 139 24.24 26.29 8.06
CA LYS A 139 24.49 24.83 8.02
C LYS A 139 25.98 24.41 7.95
N ARG A 140 26.89 25.11 8.65
CA ARG A 140 28.28 24.66 8.86
C ARG A 140 28.41 23.92 10.19
N ILE A 141 29.01 22.73 10.17
CA ILE A 141 29.01 21.76 11.29
C ILE A 141 30.00 22.11 12.42
N LYS A 142 31.05 22.90 12.16
CA LYS A 142 32.04 23.35 13.15
C LYS A 142 32.39 24.81 12.85
N TYR A 143 32.17 25.72 13.79
CA TYR A 143 32.22 27.15 13.49
C TYR A 143 33.25 27.91 14.32
N ASN A 144 33.96 28.84 13.67
CA ASN A 144 34.76 29.86 14.30
C ASN A 144 34.39 31.25 13.71
N PRO A 145 33.70 32.13 14.46
CA PRO A 145 33.24 33.44 13.96
C PRO A 145 34.33 34.41 13.56
N ILE A 146 35.56 34.10 13.96
CA ILE A 146 36.70 34.98 13.92
C ILE A 146 36.91 35.55 12.51
N TYR A 147 36.82 34.78 11.43
CA TYR A 147 37.09 35.30 10.08
C TYR A 147 36.05 36.30 9.56
N PHE A 148 34.76 36.11 9.88
CA PHE A 148 33.72 37.06 9.49
C PHE A 148 33.75 38.31 10.37
N GLN A 149 34.06 38.16 11.66
CA GLN A 149 34.26 39.29 12.56
C GLN A 149 35.48 40.13 12.15
N LEU A 150 36.60 39.48 11.82
CA LEU A 150 37.80 40.14 11.28
C LEU A 150 37.49 40.86 9.97
N LEU A 151 36.67 40.28 9.08
CA LEU A 151 36.27 40.95 7.83
C LEU A 151 35.55 42.28 8.11
N ILE A 152 34.62 42.30 9.08
CA ILE A 152 33.91 43.53 9.46
C ILE A 152 34.90 44.56 10.03
N ILE A 153 35.79 44.15 10.93
CA ILE A 153 36.77 45.04 11.57
C ILE A 153 37.70 45.65 10.53
N PHE A 154 38.32 44.83 9.67
CA PHE A 154 39.25 45.31 8.64
C PHE A 154 38.54 46.12 7.54
N GLY A 155 37.28 45.81 7.21
CA GLY A 155 36.48 46.62 6.30
C GLY A 155 36.19 48.02 6.85
N LEU A 156 35.85 48.13 8.14
CA LEU A 156 35.65 49.41 8.82
C LEU A 156 36.97 50.20 8.96
N LEU A 157 38.07 49.53 9.30
CA LEU A 157 39.40 50.15 9.33
C LEU A 157 39.83 50.66 7.95
N SER A 158 39.53 49.92 6.88
CA SER A 158 39.80 50.36 5.51
C SER A 158 39.00 51.62 5.15
N ALA A 159 37.72 51.66 5.56
CA ALA A 159 36.84 52.81 5.33
C ALA A 159 37.29 54.06 6.10
N LEU A 160 37.55 53.92 7.40
CA LEU A 160 37.98 55.03 8.26
C LEU A 160 39.38 55.54 7.87
N SER A 161 40.30 54.62 7.56
CA SER A 161 41.63 54.99 7.06
C SER A 161 41.55 55.69 5.71
N TYR A 162 40.62 55.30 4.83
CA TYR A 162 40.44 55.95 3.54
C TYR A 162 39.96 57.39 3.69
N THR A 163 39.17 57.72 4.71
CA THR A 163 38.69 59.09 4.90
C THR A 163 39.67 59.98 5.66
N LEU A 164 40.43 59.42 6.60
CA LEU A 164 41.44 60.16 7.37
C LEU A 164 42.75 60.41 6.62
N LEU A 165 43.21 59.44 5.83
CA LEU A 165 44.58 59.41 5.31
C LEU A 165 44.68 59.52 3.79
N LYS A 166 43.56 59.76 3.07
CA LYS A 166 43.56 59.88 1.60
C LYS A 166 44.62 60.85 1.09
N ASP A 167 44.74 61.99 1.75
CA ASP A 167 45.61 63.08 1.34
C ASP A 167 47.03 63.00 1.94
N ILE A 168 47.27 62.09 2.90
CA ILE A 168 48.52 62.00 3.68
C ILE A 168 49.32 60.74 3.34
N ASN A 169 48.68 59.57 3.35
CA ASN A 169 49.34 58.30 3.06
C ASN A 169 48.31 57.22 2.67
N GLU A 170 48.14 57.02 1.37
CA GLU A 170 47.18 56.05 0.82
C GLU A 170 47.54 54.58 1.15
N SER A 171 48.83 54.30 1.37
CA SER A 171 49.37 52.95 1.56
C SER A 171 48.70 52.18 2.71
N VAL A 172 48.34 52.87 3.80
CA VAL A 172 47.71 52.26 4.98
C VAL A 172 46.28 51.78 4.66
N SER A 173 45.51 52.60 3.94
CA SER A 173 44.14 52.23 3.54
C SER A 173 44.16 51.06 2.55
N VAL A 174 45.13 51.04 1.64
CA VAL A 174 45.34 49.94 0.69
C VAL A 174 45.70 48.64 1.40
N ALA A 175 46.56 48.68 2.43
CA ALA A 175 46.91 47.50 3.21
C ALA A 175 45.68 46.85 3.89
N PHE A 176 44.81 47.65 4.52
CA PHE A 176 43.57 47.14 5.11
C PHE A 176 42.57 46.62 4.07
N LEU A 177 42.55 47.22 2.88
CA LEU A 177 41.72 46.75 1.76
C LEU A 177 42.19 45.37 1.28
N VAL A 178 43.50 45.18 1.10
CA VAL A 178 44.08 43.89 0.70
C VAL A 178 43.75 42.79 1.72
N VAL A 179 43.89 43.07 3.02
CA VAL A 179 43.51 42.13 4.09
C VAL A 179 42.02 41.79 4.02
N SER A 180 41.16 42.77 3.77
CA SER A 180 39.72 42.56 3.62
C SER A 180 39.38 41.65 2.44
N ILE A 181 40.07 41.81 1.30
CA ILE A 181 39.91 40.94 0.12
C ILE A 181 40.33 39.50 0.43
N PHE A 182 41.44 39.29 1.12
CA PHE A 182 41.85 37.93 1.53
C PHE A 182 40.82 37.26 2.44
N LEU A 183 40.23 38.02 3.38
CA LEU A 183 39.16 37.52 4.25
C LEU A 183 37.87 37.23 3.48
N ILE A 184 37.53 38.03 2.46
CA ILE A 184 36.42 37.77 1.53
C ILE A 184 36.60 36.43 0.81
N ILE A 185 37.79 36.17 0.26
CA ILE A 185 38.08 34.92 -0.45
C ILE A 185 37.91 33.74 0.51
N LYS A 186 38.51 33.83 1.70
CA LYS A 186 38.41 32.79 2.73
C LYS A 186 36.95 32.54 3.17
N ASN A 187 36.16 33.59 3.35
CA ASN A 187 34.75 33.47 3.75
C ASN A 187 33.87 32.90 2.63
N SER A 188 34.28 33.05 1.37
CA SER A 188 33.54 32.54 0.21
C SER A 188 33.74 31.04 -0.04
N VAL A 189 34.79 30.43 0.52
CA VAL A 189 35.06 28.99 0.39
C VAL A 189 34.25 28.16 1.40
N GLY A 190 33.79 26.97 0.99
CA GLY A 190 33.14 26.00 1.86
C GLY A 190 31.62 26.16 1.97
N ILE A 191 30.93 26.20 0.83
CA ILE A 191 29.48 26.44 0.76
C ILE A 191 28.71 25.12 1.02
N SER A 192 28.34 24.86 2.27
CA SER A 192 27.74 23.59 2.69
C SER A 192 26.25 23.44 2.34
N TRP A 193 25.52 24.56 2.16
CA TRP A 193 24.08 24.49 1.92
C TRP A 193 23.70 23.99 0.51
N ILE A 194 24.64 23.97 -0.45
CA ILE A 194 24.45 23.46 -1.81
C ILE A 194 24.08 21.96 -1.81
N ALA A 195 24.59 21.20 -0.83
CA ALA A 195 24.30 19.77 -0.71
C ALA A 195 22.80 19.47 -0.51
N PHE A 196 22.02 20.46 -0.06
CA PHE A 196 20.60 20.30 0.23
C PHE A 196 19.67 20.78 -0.90
N LEU A 197 20.23 21.19 -2.05
CA LEU A 197 19.46 21.62 -3.21
C LEU A 197 19.21 20.45 -4.16
N ASN A 198 18.00 20.40 -4.73
CA ASN A 198 17.66 19.43 -5.77
C ASN A 198 18.31 19.81 -7.12
N LYS A 199 18.29 18.87 -8.10
CA LYS A 199 18.88 19.10 -9.43
C LYS A 199 18.32 20.36 -10.12
N LYS A 200 17.01 20.58 -10.09
CA LYS A 200 16.36 21.75 -10.72
C LYS A 200 16.79 23.08 -10.09
N GLU A 201 16.94 23.12 -8.77
CA GLU A 201 17.40 24.29 -8.02
C GLU A 201 18.86 24.61 -8.31
N LYS A 202 19.73 23.58 -8.43
CA LYS A 202 21.14 23.75 -8.79
C LYS A 202 21.30 24.39 -10.18
N TYR A 203 20.51 23.96 -11.17
CA TYR A 203 20.51 24.60 -12.50
C TYR A 203 20.10 26.08 -12.42
N LYS A 204 19.01 26.40 -11.72
CA LYS A 204 18.58 27.80 -11.55
C LYS A 204 19.67 28.63 -10.87
N LEU A 205 20.30 28.08 -9.84
CA LEU A 205 21.37 28.75 -9.10
C LEU A 205 22.60 29.03 -9.98
N LEU A 206 22.93 28.12 -10.90
CA LEU A 206 24.02 28.29 -11.86
C LEU A 206 23.77 29.52 -12.75
N PHE A 207 22.58 29.66 -13.34
CA PHE A 207 22.22 30.85 -14.13
C PHE A 207 22.23 32.14 -13.31
N ILE A 208 21.69 32.10 -12.09
CA ILE A 208 21.68 33.25 -11.18
C ILE A 208 23.11 33.69 -10.84
N SER A 209 24.02 32.74 -10.58
CA SER A 209 25.41 33.06 -10.23
C SER A 209 26.17 33.76 -11.35
N ILE A 210 25.90 33.40 -12.61
CA ILE A 210 26.45 34.10 -13.79
C ILE A 210 25.94 35.54 -13.83
N ALA A 211 24.61 35.73 -13.74
CA ALA A 211 23.99 37.06 -13.81
C ALA A 211 24.48 37.99 -12.69
N VAL A 212 24.55 37.49 -11.45
CA VAL A 212 25.06 38.24 -10.29
C VAL A 212 26.52 38.65 -10.49
N THR A 213 27.37 37.74 -10.97
CA THR A 213 28.79 38.02 -11.21
C THR A 213 28.97 39.09 -12.27
N VAL A 214 28.20 39.03 -13.37
CA VAL A 214 28.21 40.04 -14.44
C VAL A 214 27.75 41.40 -13.89
N PHE A 215 26.62 41.47 -13.18
CA PHE A 215 26.12 42.73 -12.63
C PHE A 215 27.07 43.35 -11.61
N ALA A 216 27.64 42.54 -10.71
CA ALA A 216 28.64 43.01 -9.75
C ALA A 216 29.90 43.56 -10.45
N SER A 217 30.37 42.90 -11.52
CA SER A 217 31.53 43.36 -12.29
C SER A 217 31.28 44.71 -12.96
N PHE A 218 30.09 44.92 -13.55
CA PHE A 218 29.71 46.22 -14.13
C PHE A 218 29.66 47.31 -13.05
N LEU A 219 29.06 47.03 -11.89
CA LEU A 219 28.98 48.00 -10.79
C LEU A 219 30.36 48.38 -10.23
N ILE A 220 31.27 47.41 -10.09
CA ILE A 220 32.67 47.69 -9.68
C ILE A 220 33.36 48.56 -10.74
N GLY A 221 33.17 48.25 -12.03
CA GLY A 221 33.68 49.05 -13.14
C GLY A 221 33.22 50.51 -13.05
N TYR A 222 31.91 50.73 -12.87
CA TYR A 222 31.35 52.08 -12.68
C TYR A 222 31.89 52.78 -11.42
N ALA A 223 32.09 52.05 -10.32
CA ALA A 223 32.61 52.62 -9.08
C ALA A 223 34.10 53.01 -9.16
N SER A 224 34.86 52.40 -10.08
CA SER A 224 36.30 52.64 -10.27
C SER A 224 36.65 53.74 -11.27
N HIS A 225 35.68 54.23 -12.05
CA HIS A 225 35.90 55.27 -13.06
C HIS A 225 35.62 56.66 -12.46
N ASP A 226 36.70 57.34 -12.05
CA ASP A 226 36.71 58.62 -11.29
C ASP A 226 35.98 59.79 -11.99
N SER A 227 35.69 59.70 -13.29
CA SER A 227 35.07 60.77 -14.09
C SER A 227 33.57 60.61 -14.32
N SER A 228 32.95 59.54 -13.82
CA SER A 228 31.51 59.34 -14.00
C SER A 228 30.69 60.21 -13.05
N SER A 229 29.62 60.84 -13.53
CA SER A 229 28.66 61.63 -12.73
C SER A 229 28.10 60.88 -11.50
N HIS A 230 28.17 59.54 -11.52
CA HIS A 230 27.76 58.62 -10.46
C HIS A 230 28.80 58.45 -9.36
N SER A 231 30.07 58.30 -9.74
CA SER A 231 31.17 58.26 -8.78
C SER A 231 31.20 59.56 -7.98
N VAL A 232 30.92 60.70 -8.63
CA VAL A 232 30.81 62.02 -8.02
C VAL A 232 29.61 62.10 -7.07
N THR A 233 28.44 61.56 -7.43
CA THR A 233 27.25 61.58 -6.57
C THR A 233 27.29 60.58 -5.41
N LEU A 234 28.09 59.51 -5.46
CA LEU A 234 28.35 58.64 -4.30
C LEU A 234 29.52 59.16 -3.44
N MET A 235 30.57 59.71 -4.06
CA MET A 235 31.70 60.37 -3.38
C MET A 235 31.28 61.64 -2.64
N SER A 236 30.24 62.34 -3.09
CA SER A 236 29.76 63.57 -2.46
C SER A 236 29.13 63.36 -1.06
N TYR A 237 28.70 62.12 -0.74
CA TYR A 237 28.11 61.79 0.57
C TYR A 237 29.17 61.34 1.58
N SER A 238 29.91 60.27 1.30
CA SER A 238 30.89 59.73 2.25
C SER A 238 31.91 58.85 1.53
N LEU A 239 33.19 59.18 1.69
CA LEU A 239 34.31 58.41 1.13
C LEU A 239 34.41 57.02 1.79
N GLY A 240 34.09 56.91 3.08
CA GLY A 240 34.10 55.64 3.80
C GLY A 240 32.98 54.71 3.34
N PHE A 241 31.78 55.25 3.10
CA PHE A 241 30.64 54.50 2.57
C PHE A 241 30.94 53.93 1.18
N GLN A 242 31.57 54.70 0.31
CA GLN A 242 32.00 54.21 -1.01
C GLN A 242 32.96 53.03 -0.87
N ARG A 243 33.93 53.12 0.05
CA ARG A 243 34.90 52.05 0.32
C ARG A 243 34.22 50.76 0.78
N ILE A 244 33.26 50.85 1.71
CA ILE A 244 32.47 49.71 2.19
C ILE A 244 31.62 49.12 1.07
N SER A 245 31.01 49.96 0.24
CA SER A 245 30.18 49.56 -0.90
C SER A 245 30.98 48.73 -1.91
N VAL A 246 32.20 49.17 -2.25
CA VAL A 246 33.10 48.42 -3.13
C VAL A 246 33.49 47.08 -2.50
N LEU A 247 33.81 47.04 -1.21
CA LEU A 247 34.12 45.77 -0.51
C LEU A 247 32.93 44.79 -0.52
N ILE A 248 31.70 45.27 -0.37
CA ILE A 248 30.49 44.44 -0.47
C ILE A 248 30.34 43.89 -1.90
N LEU A 249 30.53 44.71 -2.94
CA LEU A 249 30.47 44.25 -4.33
C LEU A 249 31.56 43.22 -4.66
N VAL A 250 32.79 43.43 -4.18
CA VAL A 250 33.88 42.45 -4.31
C VAL A 250 33.52 41.16 -3.59
N TYR A 251 32.87 41.23 -2.42
CA TYR A 251 32.40 40.03 -1.73
C TYR A 251 31.32 39.29 -2.51
N VAL A 252 30.34 40.00 -3.09
CA VAL A 252 29.35 39.41 -3.98
C VAL A 252 30.02 38.71 -5.17
N LEU A 253 30.94 39.40 -5.86
CA LEU A 253 31.64 38.87 -7.03
C LEU A 253 32.37 37.57 -6.70
N VAL A 254 33.18 37.58 -5.63
CA VAL A 254 33.98 36.42 -5.21
C VAL A 254 33.07 35.28 -4.72
N TYR A 255 32.05 35.59 -3.92
CA TYR A 255 31.14 34.58 -3.37
C TYR A 255 30.36 33.86 -4.47
N PHE A 256 29.73 34.61 -5.39
CA PHE A 256 28.95 34.02 -6.48
C PHE A 256 29.83 33.36 -7.55
N GLY A 257 31.08 33.82 -7.73
CA GLY A 257 32.09 33.10 -8.52
C GLY A 257 32.43 31.74 -7.92
N VAL A 258 32.72 31.67 -6.62
CA VAL A 258 32.95 30.38 -5.93
C VAL A 258 31.70 29.51 -5.93
N LEU A 259 30.52 30.10 -5.76
CA LEU A 259 29.24 29.40 -5.83
C LEU A 259 29.03 28.73 -7.18
N PHE A 260 29.30 29.43 -8.28
CA PHE A 260 29.20 28.90 -9.65
C PHE A 260 30.02 27.61 -9.80
N PHE A 261 31.31 27.66 -9.49
CA PHE A 261 32.18 26.49 -9.61
C PHE A 261 31.78 25.36 -8.67
N THR A 262 31.38 25.68 -7.44
CA THR A 262 30.96 24.67 -6.46
C THR A 262 29.68 23.95 -6.93
N VAL A 263 28.71 24.68 -7.48
CA VAL A 263 27.48 24.07 -8.05
C VAL A 263 27.81 23.23 -9.28
N LEU A 264 28.69 23.71 -10.17
CA LEU A 264 29.10 22.99 -11.37
C LEU A 264 29.72 21.62 -11.05
N PHE A 265 30.61 21.55 -10.05
CA PHE A 265 31.23 20.29 -9.63
C PHE A 265 30.29 19.35 -8.86
N HIS A 266 29.26 19.88 -8.20
CA HIS A 266 28.27 19.07 -7.47
C HIS A 266 27.06 18.63 -8.31
N LEU A 267 26.96 19.07 -9.56
CA LEU A 267 25.88 18.69 -10.47
C LEU A 267 25.83 17.17 -10.75
N PRO A 268 26.96 16.48 -11.04
CA PRO A 268 26.97 15.03 -11.25
C PRO A 268 26.57 14.25 -9.99
N THR A 269 27.02 14.69 -8.81
CA THR A 269 26.68 14.03 -7.53
C THR A 269 25.21 14.16 -7.13
N ALA A 270 24.49 15.17 -7.64
CA ALA A 270 23.07 15.36 -7.34
C ALA A 270 22.20 14.28 -7.99
N GLU A 271 22.59 13.85 -9.19
CA GLU A 271 21.91 12.82 -9.96
C GLU A 271 21.93 11.46 -9.26
N GLU A 272 23.07 11.10 -8.67
CA GLU A 272 23.24 9.86 -7.92
C GLU A 272 22.43 9.84 -6.60
N PHE A 273 22.27 11.00 -5.95
CA PHE A 273 21.48 11.13 -4.72
C PHE A 273 19.97 11.12 -4.98
N ASP A 274 19.50 11.82 -6.01
CA ASP A 274 18.09 11.81 -6.40
C ASP A 274 17.67 10.38 -6.79
N ARG A 275 18.54 9.63 -7.48
CA ARG A 275 18.34 8.20 -7.78
C ARG A 275 18.19 7.33 -6.53
N LYS A 276 19.05 7.50 -5.52
CA LYS A 276 18.95 6.75 -4.25
C LYS A 276 17.72 7.13 -3.43
N ALA A 277 17.27 8.38 -3.50
CA ALA A 277 16.05 8.80 -2.82
C ALA A 277 14.79 8.16 -3.43
N GLU A 278 14.74 8.02 -4.76
CA GLU A 278 13.68 7.28 -5.46
C GLU A 278 13.69 5.78 -5.09
N GLU A 279 14.87 5.17 -4.96
CA GLU A 279 15.03 3.79 -4.50
C GLU A 279 14.45 3.59 -3.07
N VAL A 280 14.75 4.51 -2.13
CA VAL A 280 14.21 4.49 -0.77
C VAL A 280 12.70 4.78 -0.72
N SER A 281 12.20 5.69 -1.56
CA SER A 281 10.76 5.92 -1.68
C SER A 281 10.02 4.68 -2.21
N SER A 282 10.66 3.91 -3.09
CA SER A 282 10.15 2.62 -3.57
C SER A 282 10.04 1.61 -2.43
N LEU A 283 11.02 1.52 -1.53
CA LEU A 283 10.96 0.76 -0.26
C LEU A 283 9.77 1.13 0.64
N HIS A 284 9.44 2.41 0.75
CA HIS A 284 8.27 2.84 1.50
C HIS A 284 6.95 2.45 0.81
N LEU A 285 6.91 2.46 -0.53
CA LEU A 285 5.75 1.99 -1.29
C LEU A 285 5.57 0.47 -1.17
N PHE A 286 6.67 -0.30 -1.08
CA PHE A 286 6.64 -1.74 -0.78
C PHE A 286 5.99 -2.05 0.57
N SER A 287 6.28 -1.26 1.61
CA SER A 287 5.66 -1.43 2.93
C SER A 287 4.15 -1.17 2.94
N ARG A 288 3.62 -0.42 1.96
CA ARG A 288 2.18 -0.16 1.84
C ARG A 288 1.43 -1.31 1.17
N LEU A 289 2.03 -1.94 0.16
CA LEU A 289 1.43 -3.07 -0.57
C LEU A 289 1.20 -4.29 0.33
N ILE A 290 2.10 -4.58 1.27
CA ILE A 290 1.98 -5.73 2.17
C ILE A 290 0.77 -5.60 3.13
N ASN A 291 0.30 -4.37 3.40
CA ASN A 291 -0.64 -4.10 4.48
C ASN A 291 -2.04 -3.63 4.05
N GLN A 292 -2.28 -3.34 2.76
CA GLN A 292 -3.46 -2.55 2.39
C GLN A 292 -4.56 -3.25 1.60
N VAL A 293 -4.36 -4.43 0.99
CA VAL A 293 -5.37 -4.90 0.04
C VAL A 293 -5.77 -6.35 0.27
N ILE A 294 -7.01 -6.52 0.71
CA ILE A 294 -7.73 -7.81 0.78
C ILE A 294 -8.26 -8.15 -0.63
N ASP A 295 -8.68 -7.13 -1.38
CA ASP A 295 -9.23 -7.26 -2.74
C ASP A 295 -8.12 -7.49 -3.79
N PHE A 296 -8.21 -8.62 -4.50
CA PHE A 296 -7.22 -9.04 -5.48
C PHE A 296 -7.13 -8.08 -6.68
N ASP A 297 -8.25 -7.52 -7.12
CA ASP A 297 -8.31 -6.66 -8.30
C ASP A 297 -7.77 -5.26 -7.98
N GLU A 298 -8.14 -4.70 -6.82
CA GLU A 298 -7.59 -3.42 -6.34
C GLU A 298 -6.06 -3.51 -6.13
N LEU A 299 -5.58 -4.67 -5.67
CA LEU A 299 -4.16 -4.92 -5.47
C LEU A 299 -3.43 -4.93 -6.81
N ALA A 300 -3.96 -5.62 -7.81
CA ALA A 300 -3.41 -5.65 -9.15
C ALA A 300 -3.37 -4.26 -9.79
N ASP A 301 -4.43 -3.48 -9.62
CA ASP A 301 -4.51 -2.10 -10.10
C ASP A 301 -3.45 -1.19 -9.47
N THR A 302 -3.25 -1.34 -8.16
CA THR A 302 -2.23 -0.61 -7.41
C THR A 302 -0.82 -1.02 -7.84
N ILE A 303 -0.56 -2.32 -7.98
CA ILE A 303 0.73 -2.83 -8.46
C ILE A 303 1.03 -2.31 -9.87
N THR A 304 0.03 -2.25 -10.75
CA THR A 304 0.17 -1.73 -12.12
C THR A 304 0.52 -0.25 -12.13
N GLU A 305 -0.19 0.56 -11.35
CA GLU A 305 0.07 2.00 -11.20
C GLU A 305 1.47 2.27 -10.60
N LEU A 306 1.89 1.47 -9.62
CA LEU A 306 3.23 1.59 -9.02
C LEU A 306 4.34 1.14 -9.97
N THR A 307 4.12 0.08 -10.75
CA THR A 307 5.04 -0.36 -11.80
C THR A 307 5.38 0.79 -12.74
N LYS A 308 4.36 1.54 -13.18
CA LYS A 308 4.54 2.71 -14.05
C LYS A 308 5.41 3.78 -13.40
N LYS A 309 5.19 4.06 -12.11
CA LYS A 309 5.94 5.06 -11.34
C LYS A 309 7.40 4.64 -11.10
N VAL A 310 7.63 3.40 -10.65
CA VAL A 310 8.98 2.86 -10.35
C VAL A 310 9.85 2.80 -11.60
N SER A 311 9.26 2.52 -12.76
CA SER A 311 9.97 2.41 -14.04
C SER A 311 10.03 3.71 -14.84
N SER A 312 9.43 4.80 -14.34
CA SER A 312 9.21 6.02 -15.13
C SER A 312 8.70 5.70 -16.55
N ALA A 313 7.75 4.78 -16.64
CA ALA A 313 7.17 4.32 -17.89
C ALA A 313 5.91 5.13 -18.24
N ASP A 314 5.56 5.14 -19.52
CA ASP A 314 4.35 5.80 -20.01
C ASP A 314 3.12 4.93 -19.82
N ALA A 315 3.30 3.60 -19.86
CA ALA A 315 2.27 2.60 -19.67
C ALA A 315 2.78 1.38 -18.88
N SER A 316 1.87 0.66 -18.25
CA SER A 316 2.14 -0.60 -17.56
C SER A 316 0.92 -1.51 -17.54
N TRP A 317 1.13 -2.82 -17.45
CA TRP A 317 0.06 -3.81 -17.31
C TRP A 317 0.59 -5.09 -16.66
N ILE A 318 -0.34 -5.90 -16.14
CA ILE A 318 -0.05 -7.21 -15.54
C ILE A 318 -0.77 -8.28 -16.33
N ILE A 319 -0.06 -9.37 -16.64
CA ILE A 319 -0.64 -10.58 -17.21
C ILE A 319 -0.48 -11.75 -16.24
N LEU A 320 -1.53 -12.53 -16.07
CA LEU A 320 -1.51 -13.77 -15.30
C LEU A 320 -1.84 -14.97 -16.18
N LYS A 321 -1.27 -16.11 -15.85
CA LYS A 321 -1.52 -17.38 -16.52
C LYS A 321 -2.80 -18.00 -15.94
N ASN A 322 -3.82 -18.11 -16.77
CA ASN A 322 -5.06 -18.82 -16.48
C ASN A 322 -5.14 -20.09 -17.34
N GLY A 323 -4.79 -21.23 -16.75
CA GLY A 323 -4.62 -22.49 -17.49
C GLY A 323 -3.52 -22.41 -18.55
N SER A 324 -3.90 -22.50 -19.83
CA SER A 324 -2.99 -22.43 -20.98
C SER A 324 -2.92 -21.04 -21.64
N LYS A 325 -3.71 -20.07 -21.18
CA LYS A 325 -3.78 -18.71 -21.74
C LYS A 325 -3.27 -17.68 -20.74
N TYR A 326 -2.81 -16.53 -21.24
CA TYR A 326 -2.48 -15.37 -20.42
C TYR A 326 -3.58 -14.34 -20.56
N GLU A 327 -4.07 -13.83 -19.43
CA GLU A 327 -5.12 -12.82 -19.37
C GLU A 327 -4.56 -11.56 -18.71
N THR A 328 -4.95 -10.40 -19.24
CA THR A 328 -4.56 -9.10 -18.69
C THR A 328 -5.42 -8.80 -17.48
N LEU A 329 -4.80 -8.67 -16.31
CA LEU A 329 -5.48 -8.43 -15.04
C LEU A 329 -5.75 -6.93 -14.82
N SER A 330 -4.77 -6.08 -15.15
CA SER A 330 -4.87 -4.64 -15.01
C SER A 330 -3.96 -3.93 -16.01
N GLN A 331 -4.34 -2.71 -16.40
CA GLN A 331 -3.62 -1.88 -17.37
C GLN A 331 -3.70 -0.39 -16.98
N LYS A 332 -2.65 0.37 -17.29
CA LYS A 332 -2.61 1.84 -17.19
C LYS A 332 -1.99 2.45 -18.44
N ASN A 333 -2.68 3.45 -19.01
CA ASN A 333 -2.21 4.28 -20.12
C ASN A 333 -1.85 3.54 -21.44
N ILE A 334 -2.49 2.41 -21.73
CA ILE A 334 -2.35 1.66 -22.98
C ILE A 334 -3.69 1.03 -23.37
N SER A 335 -3.91 0.81 -24.67
CA SER A 335 -5.13 0.17 -25.18
C SER A 335 -5.04 -1.36 -25.12
N LEU A 336 -6.16 -2.05 -24.87
CA LEU A 336 -6.23 -3.53 -24.84
C LEU A 336 -5.71 -4.14 -26.15
N LYS A 337 -6.00 -3.50 -27.29
CA LYS A 337 -5.55 -3.95 -28.62
C LYS A 337 -4.02 -3.96 -28.73
N ASP A 338 -3.35 -2.92 -28.22
CA ASP A 338 -1.89 -2.85 -28.24
C ASP A 338 -1.27 -3.84 -27.25
N ILE A 339 -1.90 -4.04 -26.09
CA ILE A 339 -1.49 -5.07 -25.12
C ILE A 339 -1.50 -6.46 -25.78
N ASP A 340 -2.58 -6.83 -26.48
CA ASP A 340 -2.69 -8.16 -27.08
C ASP A 340 -1.61 -8.40 -28.14
N GLU A 341 -1.31 -7.42 -28.99
CA GLU A 341 -0.24 -7.52 -29.99
C GLU A 341 1.15 -7.65 -29.33
N ILE A 342 1.42 -6.89 -28.26
CA ILE A 342 2.69 -6.96 -27.51
C ILE A 342 2.81 -8.30 -26.76
N ASN A 343 1.76 -8.74 -26.09
CA ASN A 343 1.75 -10.01 -25.35
C ASN A 343 1.98 -11.18 -26.30
N ASN A 344 1.27 -11.22 -27.43
CA ASN A 344 1.45 -12.26 -28.44
C ASN A 344 2.88 -12.27 -28.99
N PHE A 345 3.51 -11.10 -29.19
CA PHE A 345 4.91 -11.00 -29.59
C PHE A 345 5.86 -11.62 -28.57
N LEU A 346 5.76 -11.19 -27.31
CA LEU A 346 6.68 -11.58 -26.25
C LEU A 346 6.53 -13.08 -25.91
N LEU A 347 5.30 -13.59 -25.92
CA LEU A 347 5.02 -15.00 -25.68
C LEU A 347 5.47 -15.90 -26.85
N ASN A 348 5.24 -15.50 -28.11
CA ASN A 348 5.60 -16.30 -29.28
C ASN A 348 7.09 -16.23 -29.66
N SER A 349 7.77 -15.12 -29.36
CA SER A 349 9.21 -14.95 -29.61
C SER A 349 10.09 -15.85 -28.73
N GLY A 350 9.51 -16.53 -27.73
CA GLY A 350 10.23 -17.36 -26.78
C GLY A 350 11.00 -16.54 -25.74
N GLU A 351 10.92 -15.21 -25.77
CA GLU A 351 11.59 -14.35 -24.80
C GLU A 351 11.04 -14.53 -23.38
N CYS A 352 9.78 -14.95 -23.25
CA CYS A 352 9.17 -15.30 -21.97
C CYS A 352 9.54 -16.71 -21.46
N LYS A 353 10.13 -17.59 -22.29
CA LYS A 353 10.49 -18.95 -21.85
C LYS A 353 11.73 -18.90 -20.94
N ASN A 354 11.60 -19.40 -19.71
CA ASN A 354 12.65 -19.44 -18.67
C ASN A 354 13.15 -18.05 -18.19
N LEU A 355 12.29 -17.03 -18.25
CA LEU A 355 12.64 -15.70 -17.75
C LEU A 355 12.78 -15.73 -16.21
N THR A 356 13.99 -15.52 -15.70
CA THR A 356 14.28 -15.49 -14.25
C THR A 356 14.46 -14.09 -13.68
N LYS A 357 14.68 -13.10 -14.55
CA LYS A 357 14.89 -11.68 -14.20
C LYS A 357 14.23 -10.78 -15.23
N ALA A 358 13.98 -9.52 -14.84
CA ALA A 358 13.50 -8.50 -15.76
C ALA A 358 14.39 -8.37 -17.02
N LYS A 359 13.75 -8.24 -18.18
CA LYS A 359 14.40 -8.10 -19.48
C LYS A 359 13.85 -6.89 -20.23
N ILE A 360 14.76 -6.13 -20.85
CA ILE A 360 14.42 -4.99 -21.71
C ILE A 360 14.30 -5.49 -23.16
N CYS A 361 13.20 -5.19 -23.80
CA CYS A 361 12.89 -5.57 -25.18
C CYS A 361 12.66 -4.30 -26.01
N SER A 362 13.42 -4.17 -27.11
CA SER A 362 13.28 -3.04 -28.05
C SER A 362 12.18 -3.33 -29.07
N LEU A 363 11.14 -2.51 -29.10
CA LEU A 363 10.05 -2.63 -30.08
C LEU A 363 10.38 -1.97 -31.43
N GLU A 364 11.35 -1.05 -31.47
CA GLU A 364 11.68 -0.28 -32.69
C GLU A 364 12.13 -1.12 -33.90
N LYS A 365 12.77 -2.27 -33.65
CA LYS A 365 13.27 -3.21 -34.68
C LYS A 365 12.31 -4.37 -34.95
N SER A 366 11.14 -4.38 -34.32
CA SER A 366 10.18 -5.49 -34.40
C SER A 366 9.16 -5.30 -35.53
N ALA A 367 8.66 -6.42 -36.10
CA ALA A 367 7.66 -6.42 -37.16
C ALA A 367 6.27 -5.86 -36.74
N ILE A 368 6.09 -5.52 -35.47
CA ILE A 368 4.81 -5.15 -34.86
C ILE A 368 4.63 -3.64 -34.73
N ARG A 369 5.70 -2.86 -34.95
CA ARG A 369 5.67 -1.38 -34.91
C ARG A 369 4.56 -0.77 -35.78
N ASN A 370 4.25 -1.39 -36.92
CA ASN A 370 3.22 -0.90 -37.85
C ASN A 370 1.78 -1.26 -37.42
N LYS A 371 1.61 -2.15 -36.42
CA LYS A 371 0.31 -2.58 -35.91
C LYS A 371 -0.12 -1.85 -34.64
N LEU A 372 0.83 -1.26 -33.92
CA LEU A 372 0.58 -0.54 -32.68
C LEU A 372 -0.03 0.83 -32.97
N THR A 373 -1.07 1.19 -32.21
CA THR A 373 -1.70 2.52 -32.31
C THR A 373 -0.88 3.60 -31.61
N GLU A 374 -0.09 3.22 -30.61
CA GLU A 374 0.81 4.12 -29.88
C GLU A 374 2.28 3.94 -30.29
N GLN A 375 3.05 5.05 -30.33
CA GLN A 375 4.49 5.03 -30.66
C GLN A 375 5.35 4.57 -29.46
N LEU A 376 5.23 3.29 -29.09
CA LEU A 376 6.05 2.65 -28.06
C LEU A 376 7.42 2.24 -28.64
N SER A 377 8.49 2.55 -27.92
CA SER A 377 9.88 2.29 -28.34
C SER A 377 10.48 1.06 -27.66
N SER A 378 10.18 0.85 -26.38
CA SER A 378 10.73 -0.24 -25.58
C SER A 378 9.77 -0.71 -24.48
N VAL A 379 9.95 -1.96 -24.05
CA VAL A 379 9.17 -2.63 -23.00
C VAL A 379 10.12 -3.34 -22.04
N ILE A 380 9.87 -3.25 -20.74
CA ILE A 380 10.43 -4.18 -19.75
C ILE A 380 9.38 -5.22 -19.42
N ILE A 381 9.81 -6.49 -19.39
CA ILE A 381 9.03 -7.62 -18.89
C ILE A 381 9.74 -8.20 -17.67
N SER A 382 8.99 -8.46 -16.60
CA SER A 382 9.50 -9.10 -15.37
C SER A 382 8.57 -10.21 -14.89
N PRO A 383 9.08 -11.37 -14.47
CA PRO A 383 8.24 -12.51 -14.13
C PRO A 383 7.59 -12.34 -12.75
N LEU A 384 6.30 -12.68 -12.65
CA LEU A 384 5.61 -12.92 -11.39
C LEU A 384 5.73 -14.40 -11.06
N ARG A 385 6.55 -14.74 -10.06
CA ARG A 385 6.89 -16.12 -9.74
C ARG A 385 6.65 -16.46 -8.28
N THR A 386 6.12 -17.65 -8.04
CA THR A 386 6.21 -18.33 -6.75
C THR A 386 7.51 -19.14 -6.71
N GLN A 387 7.80 -19.81 -5.59
CA GLN A 387 9.02 -20.63 -5.46
C GLN A 387 9.12 -21.76 -6.51
N THR A 388 8.01 -22.17 -7.11
CA THR A 388 7.90 -23.37 -7.95
C THR A 388 7.46 -23.09 -9.39
N GLU A 389 6.80 -21.96 -9.69
CA GLU A 389 6.28 -21.66 -11.03
C GLU A 389 6.21 -20.15 -11.32
N VAL A 390 6.32 -19.75 -12.60
CA VAL A 390 5.97 -18.39 -13.06
C VAL A 390 4.45 -18.34 -13.29
N LYS A 391 3.76 -17.51 -12.50
CA LYS A 391 2.30 -17.31 -12.56
C LYS A 391 1.89 -16.20 -13.52
N GLY A 392 2.80 -15.33 -13.92
CA GLY A 392 2.49 -14.23 -14.82
C GLY A 392 3.68 -13.31 -15.07
N TYR A 393 3.41 -12.11 -15.58
CA TYR A 393 4.42 -11.09 -15.84
C TYR A 393 3.88 -9.69 -15.55
N ILE A 394 4.76 -8.82 -15.08
CA ILE A 394 4.56 -7.38 -15.02
C ILE A 394 5.28 -6.77 -16.23
N LEU A 395 4.60 -5.86 -16.93
CA LEU A 395 5.13 -5.16 -18.09
C LEU A 395 5.04 -3.65 -17.91
N ALA A 396 6.06 -2.95 -18.42
CA ALA A 396 6.15 -1.50 -18.45
C ALA A 396 6.68 -1.03 -19.80
N ALA A 397 6.10 0.01 -20.39
CA ALA A 397 6.44 0.47 -21.74
C ALA A 397 6.67 1.98 -21.81
N ARG A 398 7.60 2.40 -22.68
CA ARG A 398 8.00 3.80 -22.87
C ARG A 398 7.70 4.27 -24.29
N LYS A 399 7.21 5.50 -24.42
CA LYS A 399 6.95 6.23 -25.67
C LYS A 399 8.18 7.07 -26.01
N SER A 400 8.55 7.13 -27.29
CA SER A 400 9.74 7.83 -27.84
C SER A 400 11.11 7.19 -27.54
N GLY A 401 12.07 7.38 -28.45
CA GLY A 401 13.29 6.56 -28.68
C GLY A 401 14.37 6.47 -27.58
N LEU A 402 13.99 6.58 -26.31
CA LEU A 402 14.84 6.25 -25.16
C LEU A 402 14.58 4.80 -24.74
N LEU A 403 15.66 4.00 -24.71
CA LEU A 403 15.65 2.66 -24.12
C LEU A 403 15.61 2.76 -22.59
N PHE A 404 15.07 1.74 -21.94
CA PHE A 404 15.23 1.57 -20.49
C PHE A 404 16.70 1.30 -20.12
N TYR A 405 17.10 1.73 -18.94
CA TYR A 405 18.41 1.45 -18.36
C TYR A 405 18.41 0.15 -17.54
N GLU A 406 19.58 -0.48 -17.37
CA GLU A 406 19.70 -1.71 -16.58
C GLU A 406 19.27 -1.54 -15.12
N ASP A 407 19.48 -0.37 -14.53
CA ASP A 407 19.09 -0.11 -13.14
C ASP A 407 17.56 -0.02 -12.99
N GLU A 408 16.84 0.45 -14.02
CA GLU A 408 15.37 0.42 -14.07
C GLU A 408 14.86 -1.02 -14.15
N ALA A 409 15.52 -1.88 -14.95
CA ALA A 409 15.20 -3.31 -15.01
C ALA A 409 15.44 -4.01 -13.66
N LYS A 410 16.53 -3.69 -12.93
CA LYS A 410 16.77 -4.22 -11.58
C LYS A 410 15.68 -3.79 -10.60
N ALA A 411 15.25 -2.52 -10.66
CA ALA A 411 14.18 -2.00 -9.82
C ALA A 411 12.84 -2.71 -10.09
N ILE A 412 12.46 -2.88 -11.36
CA ILE A 412 11.26 -3.65 -11.73
C ILE A 412 11.38 -5.11 -11.30
N ASN A 413 12.57 -5.71 -11.41
CA ASN A 413 12.77 -7.09 -10.98
C ASN A 413 12.49 -7.26 -9.49
N ALA A 414 13.12 -6.43 -8.65
CA ALA A 414 12.85 -6.43 -7.21
C ALA A 414 11.36 -6.16 -6.93
N PHE A 415 10.75 -5.23 -7.69
CA PHE A 415 9.32 -4.93 -7.56
C PHE A 415 8.43 -6.12 -7.87
N SER A 416 8.74 -6.86 -8.94
CA SER A 416 7.98 -8.05 -9.34
C SER A 416 8.06 -9.18 -8.33
N GLU A 417 9.17 -9.33 -7.59
CA GLU A 417 9.29 -10.33 -6.53
C GLU A 417 8.33 -10.02 -5.36
N TYR A 418 8.28 -8.76 -4.91
CA TYR A 418 7.32 -8.34 -3.89
C TYR A 418 5.86 -8.42 -4.37
N ALA A 419 5.59 -7.98 -5.60
CA ALA A 419 4.27 -8.07 -6.21
C ALA A 419 3.79 -9.53 -6.30
N SER A 420 4.68 -10.47 -6.60
CA SER A 420 4.36 -11.91 -6.63
C SER A 420 3.89 -12.41 -5.26
N ILE A 421 4.59 -12.02 -4.19
CA ILE A 421 4.24 -12.41 -2.82
C ILE A 421 2.90 -11.79 -2.42
N ALA A 422 2.68 -10.50 -2.72
CA ALA A 422 1.43 -9.83 -2.37
C ALA A 422 0.22 -10.44 -3.08
N LEU A 423 0.33 -10.70 -4.39
CA LEU A 423 -0.74 -11.34 -5.17
C LEU A 423 -1.02 -12.76 -4.69
N GLU A 424 0.02 -13.55 -4.39
CA GLU A 424 -0.16 -14.91 -3.85
C GLU A 424 -0.84 -14.89 -2.48
N ASN A 425 -0.42 -14.00 -1.58
CA ASN A 425 -1.02 -13.85 -0.26
C ASN A 425 -2.49 -13.44 -0.35
N SER A 426 -2.83 -12.46 -1.19
CA SER A 426 -4.23 -12.05 -1.40
C SER A 426 -5.08 -13.20 -1.94
N ARG A 427 -4.55 -13.98 -2.89
CA ARG A 427 -5.22 -15.17 -3.40
C ARG A 427 -5.48 -16.22 -2.31
N LEU A 428 -4.44 -16.58 -1.54
CA LEU A 428 -4.56 -17.57 -0.45
C LEU A 428 -5.54 -17.11 0.64
N LEU A 429 -5.54 -15.81 0.96
CA LEU A 429 -6.51 -15.22 1.89
C LEU A 429 -7.94 -15.35 1.36
N ASN A 430 -8.19 -15.01 0.09
CA ASN A 430 -9.52 -15.15 -0.51
C ASN A 430 -10.00 -16.61 -0.55
N GLU A 431 -9.10 -17.55 -0.92
CA GLU A 431 -9.40 -18.99 -0.88
C GLU A 431 -9.72 -19.46 0.56
N SER A 432 -9.01 -18.95 1.57
CA SER A 432 -9.27 -19.26 2.98
C SER A 432 -10.60 -18.68 3.47
N ILE A 433 -10.94 -17.44 3.10
CA ILE A 433 -12.21 -16.79 3.48
C ILE A 433 -13.39 -17.56 2.89
N GLU A 434 -13.30 -17.94 1.62
CA GLU A 434 -14.37 -18.70 0.96
C GLU A 434 -14.52 -20.10 1.58
N LYS A 435 -13.40 -20.76 1.91
CA LYS A 435 -13.43 -22.04 2.62
C LYS A 435 -14.12 -21.90 4.00
N GLU A 436 -13.76 -20.89 4.79
CA GLU A 436 -14.39 -20.65 6.10
C GLU A 436 -15.89 -20.35 5.96
N ARG A 437 -16.29 -19.61 4.92
CA ARG A 437 -17.69 -19.36 4.62
C ARG A 437 -18.45 -20.67 4.32
N LEU A 438 -17.91 -21.51 3.45
CA LEU A 438 -18.50 -22.81 3.11
C LEU A 438 -18.58 -23.73 4.34
N GLU A 439 -17.55 -23.75 5.19
CA GLU A 439 -17.54 -24.49 6.45
C GLU A 439 -18.68 -24.03 7.38
N LYS A 440 -18.94 -22.71 7.50
CA LYS A 440 -20.08 -22.18 8.27
C LYS A 440 -21.43 -22.57 7.66
N GLU A 441 -21.57 -22.56 6.34
CA GLU A 441 -22.80 -23.00 5.68
C GLU A 441 -23.08 -24.49 5.93
N LEU A 442 -22.02 -25.32 5.99
CA LEU A 442 -22.12 -26.75 6.32
C LEU A 442 -22.46 -26.99 7.79
N ASP A 443 -21.97 -26.17 8.72
CA ASP A 443 -22.35 -26.23 10.13
C ASP A 443 -23.84 -25.93 10.35
N VAL A 444 -24.42 -25.00 9.58
CA VAL A 444 -25.86 -24.77 9.59
C VAL A 444 -26.63 -26.00 9.09
N ALA A 445 -26.16 -26.64 8.02
CA ALA A 445 -26.76 -27.87 7.51
C ALA A 445 -26.71 -29.02 8.53
N ARG A 446 -25.57 -29.20 9.22
CA ARG A 446 -25.41 -30.14 10.35
C ARG A 446 -26.46 -29.93 11.43
N GLU A 447 -26.63 -28.69 11.86
CA GLU A 447 -27.58 -28.36 12.93
C GLU A 447 -29.02 -28.67 12.50
N MET A 448 -29.37 -28.39 11.25
CA MET A 448 -30.69 -28.68 10.68
C MET A 448 -30.94 -30.19 10.58
N GLN A 449 -29.99 -30.98 10.08
CA GLN A 449 -30.12 -32.45 10.05
C GLN A 449 -30.31 -33.03 11.45
N ARG A 450 -29.52 -32.59 12.43
CA ARG A 450 -29.66 -33.06 13.82
C ARG A 450 -31.04 -32.75 14.41
N LYS A 451 -31.67 -31.62 14.03
CA LYS A 451 -33.03 -31.27 14.46
C LYS A 451 -34.11 -32.10 13.75
N LEU A 452 -33.81 -32.65 12.58
CA LEU A 452 -34.73 -33.54 11.88
C LEU A 452 -34.78 -34.92 12.53
N LEU A 453 -33.63 -35.46 12.96
CA LEU A 453 -33.55 -36.76 13.63
C LEU A 453 -34.13 -36.74 15.06
N PRO A 454 -34.60 -37.88 15.60
CA PRO A 454 -35.10 -37.95 16.97
C PRO A 454 -34.07 -37.50 18.00
N ALA A 455 -34.43 -36.53 18.85
CA ALA A 455 -33.54 -36.01 19.90
C ALA A 455 -33.34 -37.00 21.07
N PHE A 456 -34.34 -37.85 21.33
CA PHE A 456 -34.33 -38.84 22.40
C PHE A 456 -35.07 -40.10 21.97
N ASP A 457 -34.62 -41.24 22.47
CA ASP A 457 -35.34 -42.51 22.32
C ASP A 457 -36.63 -42.50 23.16
N PRO A 458 -37.80 -42.86 22.58
CA PRO A 458 -39.03 -43.02 23.35
C PRO A 458 -38.91 -44.12 24.41
N LYS A 459 -39.60 -43.93 25.54
CA LYS A 459 -39.57 -44.86 26.67
C LYS A 459 -40.85 -45.68 26.75
N PHE A 460 -40.69 -47.00 26.85
CA PHE A 460 -41.79 -47.94 27.03
C PHE A 460 -41.51 -48.88 28.21
N ASN A 461 -42.55 -49.47 28.79
CA ASN A 461 -42.38 -50.48 29.84
C ASN A 461 -42.02 -51.85 29.24
N GLU A 462 -42.56 -52.12 28.05
CA GLU A 462 -42.47 -53.37 27.32
C GLU A 462 -41.18 -53.49 26.49
N LEU A 463 -40.49 -52.39 26.23
CA LEU A 463 -39.39 -52.30 25.26
C LEU A 463 -38.25 -51.42 25.78
N GLU A 464 -37.02 -51.89 25.70
CA GLU A 464 -35.83 -51.03 25.76
C GLU A 464 -35.40 -50.66 24.34
N LEU A 465 -34.99 -49.41 24.14
CA LEU A 465 -34.52 -48.90 22.86
C LEU A 465 -33.22 -48.12 23.07
N CYS A 466 -32.29 -48.27 22.14
CA CYS A 466 -31.05 -47.52 22.05
C CYS A 466 -30.77 -47.24 20.57
N SER A 467 -30.65 -45.96 20.22
CA SER A 467 -30.16 -45.54 18.89
C SER A 467 -28.77 -44.92 18.95
N ILE A 468 -28.03 -45.09 17.86
CA ILE A 468 -26.77 -44.39 17.60
C ILE A 468 -26.80 -43.95 16.14
N PHE A 469 -26.40 -42.68 15.91
CA PHE A 469 -26.15 -42.12 14.60
C PHE A 469 -24.83 -41.36 14.63
N ILE A 470 -23.92 -41.70 13.72
CA ILE A 470 -22.60 -41.07 13.56
C ILE A 470 -22.42 -40.74 12.07
N PRO A 471 -22.55 -39.46 11.69
CA PRO A 471 -22.37 -39.06 10.29
C PRO A 471 -20.88 -39.14 9.89
N ALA A 472 -20.61 -39.58 8.66
CA ALA A 472 -19.26 -39.65 8.10
C ALA A 472 -18.74 -38.30 7.59
N PHE A 473 -19.64 -37.49 7.05
CA PHE A 473 -19.35 -36.17 6.48
C PHE A 473 -20.03 -35.08 7.31
N GLU A 474 -20.02 -33.86 6.78
CA GLU A 474 -20.79 -32.75 7.33
C GLU A 474 -22.27 -33.10 7.48
N VAL A 475 -22.87 -33.74 6.48
CA VAL A 475 -24.28 -34.13 6.49
C VAL A 475 -24.43 -35.49 5.82
N GLY A 476 -25.19 -36.37 6.47
CA GLY A 476 -25.36 -37.77 6.07
C GLY A 476 -26.61 -38.07 5.24
N GLY A 477 -26.63 -39.22 4.57
CA GLY A 477 -27.80 -39.81 3.90
C GLY A 477 -28.62 -40.71 4.82
N ASP A 478 -27.98 -41.31 5.82
CA ASP A 478 -28.59 -42.16 6.81
C ASP A 478 -29.63 -41.45 7.68
N PHE A 479 -30.69 -42.17 8.05
CA PHE A 479 -31.67 -41.68 9.01
C PHE A 479 -32.42 -42.79 9.73
N TYR A 480 -33.05 -42.38 10.83
CA TYR A 480 -34.04 -43.16 11.53
C TYR A 480 -35.12 -42.25 12.10
N ASP A 481 -36.29 -42.81 12.39
CA ASP A 481 -37.38 -42.09 13.03
C ASP A 481 -38.29 -43.03 13.82
N TYR A 482 -39.09 -42.45 14.72
CA TYR A 482 -40.02 -43.18 15.58
C TYR A 482 -41.43 -42.62 15.47
N TYR A 483 -42.42 -43.50 15.41
CA TYR A 483 -43.83 -43.13 15.30
C TYR A 483 -44.63 -43.80 16.45
N THR A 484 -45.21 -42.98 17.33
CA THR A 484 -45.80 -43.41 18.62
C THR A 484 -47.20 -42.85 18.89
N GLU A 485 -48.06 -42.81 17.87
CA GLU A 485 -49.36 -42.13 18.00
C GLU A 485 -50.36 -42.85 18.93
N ASN A 486 -50.16 -44.16 19.16
CA ASN A 486 -50.99 -44.97 20.04
C ASN A 486 -50.13 -45.64 21.12
N ASN A 487 -50.56 -45.62 22.39
CA ASN A 487 -49.85 -46.27 23.51
C ASN A 487 -49.65 -47.79 23.37
N ASN A 488 -50.26 -48.41 22.36
CA ASN A 488 -50.22 -49.86 22.14
C ASN A 488 -49.39 -50.28 20.92
N GLU A 489 -48.88 -49.31 20.14
CA GLU A 489 -48.09 -49.58 18.95
C GLU A 489 -46.86 -48.69 18.90
N PHE A 490 -45.73 -49.28 18.51
CA PHE A 490 -44.48 -48.58 18.26
C PHE A 490 -44.03 -48.91 16.85
N SER A 491 -43.86 -47.90 16.01
CA SER A 491 -43.25 -48.10 14.69
C SER A 491 -41.97 -47.29 14.57
N PHE A 492 -41.07 -47.76 13.71
CA PHE A 492 -39.82 -47.07 13.42
C PHE A 492 -39.41 -47.31 11.97
N ILE A 493 -38.56 -46.43 11.48
CA ILE A 493 -37.85 -46.60 10.22
C ILE A 493 -36.36 -46.44 10.45
N ILE A 494 -35.58 -47.20 9.68
CA ILE A 494 -34.17 -46.94 9.43
C ILE A 494 -33.97 -46.96 7.92
N GLY A 495 -33.14 -46.06 7.40
CA GLY A 495 -32.83 -46.03 5.99
C GLY A 495 -31.54 -45.30 5.69
N ASP A 496 -31.06 -45.53 4.47
CA ASP A 496 -29.89 -44.91 3.88
C ASP A 496 -30.24 -44.39 2.48
N VAL A 497 -29.82 -43.17 2.19
CA VAL A 497 -30.01 -42.50 0.91
C VAL A 497 -28.72 -42.62 0.09
N ALA A 498 -28.84 -43.20 -1.10
CA ALA A 498 -27.72 -43.27 -2.03
C ALA A 498 -27.21 -41.88 -2.42
N GLY A 499 -25.95 -41.60 -2.08
CA GLY A 499 -25.30 -40.31 -2.26
C GLY A 499 -24.64 -39.86 -0.96
N LYS A 500 -24.00 -38.68 -0.97
CA LYS A 500 -23.29 -38.12 0.20
C LYS A 500 -23.49 -36.62 0.26
N GLY A 501 -23.37 -36.05 1.46
CA GLY A 501 -23.46 -34.61 1.69
C GLY A 501 -24.88 -34.05 1.63
N ILE A 502 -24.99 -32.77 1.29
CA ILE A 502 -26.25 -32.00 1.37
C ILE A 502 -27.37 -32.59 0.52
N SER A 503 -27.06 -33.14 -0.67
CA SER A 503 -28.09 -33.71 -1.55
C SER A 503 -28.78 -34.93 -0.95
N ALA A 504 -28.02 -35.80 -0.27
CA ALA A 504 -28.54 -36.97 0.42
C ALA A 504 -29.40 -36.56 1.62
N ALA A 505 -28.96 -35.55 2.39
CA ALA A 505 -29.71 -35.02 3.53
C ALA A 505 -31.08 -34.41 3.13
N PHE A 506 -31.21 -33.80 1.95
CA PHE A 506 -32.50 -33.32 1.45
C PHE A 506 -33.48 -34.45 1.13
N VAL A 507 -33.00 -35.50 0.45
CA VAL A 507 -33.82 -36.69 0.16
C VAL A 507 -34.20 -37.38 1.47
N MET A 508 -33.28 -37.48 2.42
CA MET A 508 -33.54 -38.00 3.76
C MET A 508 -34.70 -37.25 4.44
N ALA A 509 -34.67 -35.91 4.42
CA ALA A 509 -35.71 -35.07 5.02
C ALA A 509 -37.09 -35.28 4.34
N GLU A 510 -37.10 -35.42 3.01
CA GLU A 510 -38.30 -35.72 2.24
C GLU A 510 -38.88 -37.09 2.61
N VAL A 511 -38.03 -38.12 2.61
CA VAL A 511 -38.41 -39.49 2.95
C VAL A 511 -38.97 -39.54 4.37
N LYS A 512 -38.30 -38.91 5.34
CA LYS A 512 -38.78 -38.81 6.71
C LYS A 512 -40.18 -38.21 6.78
N GLY A 513 -40.45 -37.11 6.07
CA GLY A 513 -41.78 -36.48 6.03
C GLY A 513 -42.86 -37.37 5.40
N ILE A 514 -42.49 -38.16 4.37
CA ILE A 514 -43.40 -39.14 3.74
C ILE A 514 -43.76 -40.23 4.74
N PHE A 515 -42.79 -40.84 5.42
CA PHE A 515 -43.03 -41.92 6.38
C PHE A 515 -43.78 -41.42 7.62
N GLU A 516 -43.45 -40.23 8.14
CA GLU A 516 -44.19 -39.57 9.21
C GLU A 516 -45.66 -39.37 8.85
N SER A 517 -45.98 -39.07 7.59
CA SER A 517 -47.36 -38.89 7.14
C SER A 517 -48.09 -40.22 6.93
N LEU A 518 -47.39 -41.22 6.36
CA LEU A 518 -47.98 -42.53 6.04
C LEU A 518 -48.19 -43.40 7.29
N SER A 519 -47.32 -43.30 8.28
CA SER A 519 -47.39 -44.06 9.53
C SER A 519 -48.69 -43.82 10.31
N ARG A 520 -49.31 -42.65 10.11
CA ARG A 520 -50.59 -42.26 10.75
C ARG A 520 -51.83 -42.85 10.08
N ILE A 521 -51.70 -43.25 8.81
CA ILE A 521 -52.83 -43.62 7.95
C ILE A 521 -52.85 -45.13 7.68
N LEU A 522 -51.67 -45.72 7.54
CA LEU A 522 -51.49 -47.12 7.14
C LEU A 522 -50.93 -47.94 8.30
N SER A 523 -51.32 -49.21 8.37
CA SER A 523 -50.90 -50.12 9.45
C SER A 523 -49.87 -51.17 9.04
N SER A 524 -49.84 -51.59 7.76
CA SER A 524 -48.90 -52.61 7.26
C SER A 524 -47.58 -51.96 6.85
N PRO A 525 -46.42 -52.49 7.31
CA PRO A 525 -45.09 -52.06 6.85
C PRO A 525 -44.92 -52.13 5.32
N LYS A 526 -45.32 -53.24 4.69
CA LYS A 526 -45.29 -53.38 3.22
C LYS A 526 -46.12 -52.31 2.52
N GLU A 527 -47.35 -52.04 2.96
CA GLU A 527 -48.20 -51.02 2.34
C GLU A 527 -47.59 -49.62 2.45
N ILE A 528 -46.97 -49.29 3.58
CA ILE A 528 -46.25 -48.03 3.79
C ILE A 528 -45.12 -47.90 2.77
N LEU A 529 -44.27 -48.92 2.62
CA LEU A 529 -43.17 -48.91 1.64
C LEU A 529 -43.66 -48.75 0.20
N ILE A 530 -44.73 -49.46 -0.19
CA ILE A 530 -45.33 -49.35 -1.53
C ILE A 530 -45.81 -47.91 -1.78
N LYS A 531 -46.51 -47.34 -0.80
CA LYS A 531 -47.06 -45.98 -0.94
C LYS A 531 -45.95 -44.93 -0.94
N ALA A 532 -44.94 -45.08 -0.10
CA ALA A 532 -43.77 -44.21 -0.05
C ALA A 532 -43.04 -44.20 -1.40
N ASN A 533 -42.75 -45.39 -1.95
CA ASN A 533 -42.09 -45.52 -3.26
C ASN A 533 -42.89 -44.84 -4.38
N LYS A 534 -44.22 -44.98 -4.36
CA LYS A 534 -45.10 -44.30 -5.33
C LYS A 534 -45.07 -42.77 -5.18
N ILE A 535 -44.97 -42.25 -3.96
CA ILE A 535 -44.86 -40.79 -3.75
C ILE A 535 -43.51 -40.29 -4.27
N LEU A 536 -42.42 -40.99 -3.92
CA LEU A 536 -41.05 -40.67 -4.33
C LEU A 536 -40.87 -40.68 -5.86
N SER A 537 -41.69 -41.42 -6.62
CA SER A 537 -41.65 -41.42 -8.09
C SER A 537 -41.79 -40.03 -8.73
N ARG A 538 -42.36 -39.06 -8.02
CA ARG A 538 -42.61 -37.69 -8.51
C ARG A 538 -41.46 -36.74 -8.23
N THR A 539 -40.61 -37.04 -7.27
CA THR A 539 -39.66 -36.10 -6.65
C THR A 539 -38.22 -36.62 -6.71
N LEU A 540 -38.04 -37.93 -6.59
CA LEU A 540 -36.73 -38.56 -6.61
C LEU A 540 -36.16 -38.62 -8.03
N HIS A 541 -34.94 -38.12 -8.21
CA HIS A 541 -34.22 -38.23 -9.48
C HIS A 541 -33.82 -39.68 -9.77
N ARG A 542 -33.83 -40.10 -11.05
CA ARG A 542 -33.58 -41.48 -11.50
C ARG A 542 -32.25 -42.12 -11.05
N LYS A 543 -31.32 -41.36 -10.46
CA LYS A 543 -30.03 -41.85 -9.97
C LYS A 543 -29.97 -42.00 -8.44
N ASN A 544 -30.97 -41.52 -7.72
CA ASN A 544 -31.04 -41.61 -6.27
C ASN A 544 -32.00 -42.73 -5.92
N PHE A 545 -31.64 -43.52 -4.91
CA PHE A 545 -32.49 -44.54 -4.32
C PHE A 545 -32.31 -44.52 -2.82
N VAL A 546 -33.26 -45.09 -2.10
CA VAL A 546 -33.26 -45.10 -0.64
C VAL A 546 -33.48 -46.53 -0.17
N SER A 547 -32.49 -47.08 0.50
CA SER A 547 -32.64 -48.35 1.19
C SER A 547 -33.39 -48.08 2.50
N ALA A 548 -34.43 -48.84 2.82
CA ALA A 548 -35.22 -48.63 4.03
C ALA A 548 -35.75 -49.93 4.65
N LEU A 549 -35.88 -49.95 5.97
CA LEU A 549 -36.61 -50.97 6.72
C LEU A 549 -37.61 -50.27 7.62
N TYR A 550 -38.88 -50.67 7.52
CA TYR A 550 -39.95 -50.17 8.37
C TYR A 550 -40.42 -51.30 9.28
N GLY A 551 -40.44 -51.04 10.59
CA GLY A 551 -40.83 -52.01 11.60
C GLY A 551 -41.97 -51.49 12.48
N LYS A 552 -42.83 -52.40 12.93
CA LYS A 552 -43.97 -52.13 13.79
C LYS A 552 -44.09 -53.20 14.89
N ILE A 553 -44.22 -52.77 16.13
CA ILE A 553 -44.45 -53.63 17.30
C ILE A 553 -45.83 -53.32 17.87
N ASN A 554 -46.66 -54.35 18.04
CA ASN A 554 -47.90 -54.26 18.79
C ASN A 554 -47.68 -54.78 20.21
N PHE A 555 -47.84 -53.91 21.21
CA PHE A 555 -47.54 -54.23 22.60
C PHE A 555 -48.52 -55.21 23.24
N GLN A 556 -49.77 -55.26 22.75
CA GLN A 556 -50.78 -56.21 23.21
C GLN A 556 -50.51 -57.61 22.68
N SER A 557 -50.34 -57.74 21.37
CA SER A 557 -50.12 -59.05 20.74
C SER A 557 -48.68 -59.54 20.87
N SER A 558 -47.72 -58.70 21.30
CA SER A 558 -46.28 -59.05 21.33
C SER A 558 -45.79 -59.52 19.95
N GLU A 559 -46.31 -58.88 18.91
CA GLU A 559 -45.99 -59.20 17.51
C GLU A 559 -45.18 -58.05 16.92
N PHE A 560 -44.07 -58.41 16.28
CA PHE A 560 -43.23 -57.52 15.49
C PHE A 560 -43.45 -57.85 14.02
N GLU A 561 -43.90 -56.86 13.26
CA GLU A 561 -44.07 -56.93 11.81
C GLU A 561 -43.09 -55.95 11.16
N PHE A 562 -42.40 -56.37 10.10
CA PHE A 562 -41.53 -55.47 9.34
C PHE A 562 -41.45 -55.84 7.87
N ALA A 563 -41.08 -54.85 7.06
CA ALA A 563 -40.78 -55.03 5.65
C ALA A 563 -39.48 -54.29 5.29
N ARG A 564 -38.78 -54.79 4.27
CA ARG A 564 -37.45 -54.32 3.86
C ARG A 564 -37.47 -53.89 2.39
N ALA A 565 -37.17 -52.64 2.12
CA ALA A 565 -36.91 -52.10 0.79
C ALA A 565 -35.41 -51.96 0.55
N GLY A 566 -34.73 -53.07 0.18
CA GLY A 566 -33.31 -53.07 -0.20
C GLY A 566 -32.29 -52.88 0.94
N HIS A 567 -32.71 -52.53 2.16
CA HIS A 567 -31.84 -52.17 3.28
C HIS A 567 -30.98 -53.31 3.85
N CYS A 568 -30.19 -53.04 4.88
CA CYS A 568 -29.47 -54.09 5.60
C CYS A 568 -30.43 -55.09 6.30
N PRO A 569 -29.98 -56.33 6.54
CA PRO A 569 -30.77 -57.37 7.20
C PRO A 569 -31.09 -57.04 8.67
N ALA A 570 -32.28 -57.42 9.13
CA ALA A 570 -32.63 -57.34 10.54
C ALA A 570 -32.04 -58.54 11.31
N LEU A 571 -31.45 -58.30 12.48
CA LEU A 571 -30.87 -59.36 13.31
C LEU A 571 -31.73 -59.57 14.56
N LEU A 572 -32.09 -60.82 14.85
CA LEU A 572 -32.75 -61.24 16.09
C LEU A 572 -31.78 -62.06 16.93
N ILE A 573 -31.54 -61.65 18.16
CA ILE A 573 -30.85 -62.44 19.17
C ILE A 573 -31.89 -63.11 20.05
N ARG A 574 -31.87 -64.44 20.06
CA ARG A 574 -32.74 -65.28 20.89
C ARG A 574 -31.97 -66.49 21.38
N ASP A 575 -32.05 -66.79 22.67
CA ASP A 575 -31.40 -67.95 23.31
C ASP A 575 -29.89 -68.06 22.96
N GLY A 576 -29.19 -66.92 22.91
CA GLY A 576 -27.76 -66.83 22.56
C GLY A 576 -27.43 -67.02 21.08
N GLN A 577 -28.44 -67.21 20.21
CA GLN A 577 -28.26 -67.34 18.76
C GLN A 577 -28.67 -66.06 18.03
N ILE A 578 -27.94 -65.74 16.95
CA ILE A 578 -28.29 -64.64 16.04
C ILE A 578 -28.97 -65.23 14.81
N ILE A 579 -30.19 -64.80 14.56
CA ILE A 579 -31.00 -65.14 13.39
C ILE A 579 -31.05 -63.90 12.48
N LYS A 580 -30.61 -64.06 11.24
CA LYS A 580 -30.60 -63.00 10.22
C LYS A 580 -31.90 -63.08 9.40
N TYR A 581 -32.66 -61.99 9.36
CA TYR A 581 -33.85 -61.86 8.51
C TYR A 581 -33.60 -60.87 7.37
N GLN A 582 -33.63 -61.37 6.15
CA GLN A 582 -33.44 -60.60 4.92
C GLN A 582 -34.55 -60.91 3.91
N PRO A 583 -35.80 -60.50 4.18
CA PRO A 583 -36.89 -60.68 3.21
C PRO A 583 -36.56 -59.98 1.88
N LYS A 584 -37.22 -60.42 0.81
CA LYS A 584 -37.06 -59.78 -0.50
C LYS A 584 -37.57 -58.34 -0.48
N GLY A 585 -37.00 -57.52 -1.36
CA GLY A 585 -37.42 -56.15 -1.61
C GLY A 585 -36.34 -55.31 -2.28
N LEU A 586 -36.74 -54.47 -3.22
CA LEU A 586 -35.89 -53.50 -3.90
C LEU A 586 -35.84 -52.19 -3.10
N ALA A 587 -34.76 -51.42 -3.24
CA ALA A 587 -34.69 -50.08 -2.64
C ALA A 587 -35.74 -49.14 -3.26
N LEU A 588 -36.23 -48.19 -2.45
CA LEU A 588 -37.15 -47.16 -2.91
C LEU A 588 -36.48 -46.33 -4.01
N GLY A 589 -37.22 -46.01 -5.07
CA GLY A 589 -36.68 -45.22 -6.18
C GLY A 589 -36.10 -46.02 -7.35
N LEU A 590 -35.81 -47.32 -7.17
CA LEU A 590 -35.24 -48.15 -8.24
C LEU A 590 -36.28 -48.64 -9.24
N ASP A 591 -37.50 -48.93 -8.78
CA ASP A 591 -38.61 -49.38 -9.62
C ASP A 591 -39.91 -48.78 -9.11
N PHE A 592 -40.69 -48.17 -10.01
CA PHE A 592 -41.99 -47.53 -9.71
C PHE A 592 -43.18 -48.31 -10.28
N THR A 593 -42.96 -49.50 -10.82
CA THR A 593 -43.99 -50.38 -11.36
C THR A 593 -44.59 -51.28 -10.27
N GLU A 594 -45.61 -52.08 -10.61
CA GLU A 594 -46.21 -53.05 -9.70
C GLU A 594 -45.21 -54.12 -9.21
N SER A 595 -44.12 -54.35 -9.96
CA SER A 595 -43.07 -55.31 -9.58
C SER A 595 -42.39 -54.95 -8.26
N PHE A 596 -42.33 -53.67 -7.87
CA PHE A 596 -41.85 -53.27 -6.55
C PHE A 596 -42.70 -53.89 -5.42
N ALA A 597 -44.03 -53.87 -5.56
CA ALA A 597 -44.94 -54.41 -4.56
C ALA A 597 -44.92 -55.95 -4.51
N GLU A 598 -44.71 -56.60 -5.65
CA GLU A 598 -44.58 -58.06 -5.76
C GLU A 598 -43.32 -58.60 -5.09
N ASN A 599 -42.23 -57.81 -5.13
CA ASN A 599 -40.95 -58.20 -4.54
C ASN A 599 -40.82 -57.90 -3.04
N LEU A 600 -41.79 -57.21 -2.43
CA LEU A 600 -41.80 -56.93 -0.99
C LEU A 600 -42.50 -58.06 -0.21
N GLU A 601 -41.92 -58.42 0.93
CA GLU A 601 -42.46 -59.43 1.85
C GLU A 601 -42.61 -58.84 3.27
N ASP A 602 -43.80 -59.02 3.88
CA ASP A 602 -44.01 -58.74 5.31
C ASP A 602 -43.54 -59.94 6.13
N ILE A 603 -42.72 -59.68 7.15
CA ILE A 603 -42.29 -60.71 8.12
C ILE A 603 -42.95 -60.41 9.45
N ARG A 604 -43.59 -61.43 10.02
CA ARG A 604 -44.22 -61.38 11.35
C ARG A 604 -43.51 -62.30 12.32
N LEU A 605 -43.10 -61.75 13.46
CA LEU A 605 -42.39 -62.46 14.51
C LEU A 605 -43.13 -62.28 15.83
N LYS A 606 -43.41 -63.39 16.50
CA LYS A 606 -43.84 -63.36 17.89
C LYS A 606 -42.62 -63.11 18.78
N LEU A 607 -42.62 -61.99 19.49
CA LEU A 607 -41.56 -61.62 20.42
C LEU A 607 -41.67 -62.44 21.70
N LYS A 608 -40.52 -62.90 22.19
CA LYS A 608 -40.34 -63.55 23.48
C LYS A 608 -39.52 -62.65 24.38
N LYS A 609 -39.70 -62.79 25.69
CA LYS A 609 -38.93 -62.02 26.66
C LYS A 609 -37.43 -62.16 26.40
N ASN A 610 -36.73 -61.03 26.50
CA ASN A 610 -35.30 -60.85 26.26
C ASN A 610 -34.84 -61.00 24.80
N ASP A 611 -35.76 -61.14 23.84
CA ASP A 611 -35.40 -61.00 22.43
C ASP A 611 -34.77 -59.62 22.19
N VAL A 612 -33.64 -59.59 21.47
CA VAL A 612 -32.97 -58.36 21.05
C VAL A 612 -33.03 -58.26 19.53
N LEU A 613 -33.59 -57.18 19.00
CA LEU A 613 -33.58 -56.87 17.58
C LEU A 613 -32.51 -55.80 17.32
N ILE A 614 -31.70 -55.99 16.28
CA ILE A 614 -30.69 -55.02 15.84
C ILE A 614 -30.94 -54.68 14.37
N PHE A 615 -30.99 -53.38 14.10
CA PHE A 615 -31.07 -52.80 12.77
C PHE A 615 -29.89 -51.84 12.59
N TYR A 616 -29.29 -51.84 11.41
CA TYR A 616 -28.07 -51.11 11.16
C TYR A 616 -27.98 -50.69 9.70
N THR A 617 -27.14 -49.71 9.39
CA THR A 617 -26.76 -49.34 8.03
C THR A 617 -25.42 -49.97 7.65
N ASP A 618 -25.16 -50.06 6.34
CA ASP A 618 -23.96 -50.69 5.78
C ASP A 618 -22.67 -49.96 6.17
N GLY A 619 -22.72 -48.68 6.58
CA GLY A 619 -21.56 -47.97 7.12
C GLY A 619 -20.88 -48.66 8.32
N ILE A 620 -21.57 -49.54 9.05
CA ILE A 620 -20.92 -50.42 10.04
C ILE A 620 -20.08 -51.49 9.36
N THR A 621 -20.64 -52.22 8.40
CA THR A 621 -19.99 -53.37 7.76
C THR A 621 -18.98 -52.96 6.70
N GLU A 622 -19.17 -51.79 6.07
CA GLU A 622 -18.30 -51.21 5.04
C GLU A 622 -17.29 -50.20 5.59
N SER A 623 -17.25 -50.01 6.92
CA SER A 623 -16.20 -49.23 7.57
C SER A 623 -14.82 -49.77 7.21
N LYS A 624 -13.90 -48.90 6.76
CA LYS A 624 -12.59 -49.30 6.22
C LYS A 624 -11.43 -48.99 7.14
N ASN A 625 -10.44 -49.88 7.18
CA ASN A 625 -9.14 -49.60 7.81
C ASN A 625 -8.17 -48.87 6.86
N HIS A 626 -6.96 -48.57 7.34
CA HIS A 626 -5.90 -47.90 6.58
C HIS A 626 -5.42 -48.62 5.30
N ILE A 627 -5.75 -49.90 5.12
CA ILE A 627 -5.47 -50.67 3.89
C ILE A 627 -6.72 -50.87 3.00
N ASN A 628 -7.81 -50.13 3.26
CA ASN A 628 -9.10 -50.22 2.54
C ASN A 628 -9.82 -51.57 2.63
N GLU A 629 -9.57 -52.37 3.68
CA GLU A 629 -10.34 -53.58 3.99
C GLU A 629 -11.59 -53.21 4.79
N ASP A 630 -12.75 -53.78 4.44
CA ASP A 630 -14.02 -53.56 5.13
C ASP A 630 -14.07 -54.32 6.46
N PHE A 631 -14.75 -53.75 7.46
CA PHE A 631 -14.96 -54.37 8.76
C PHE A 631 -15.67 -55.73 8.62
N GLY A 632 -16.64 -55.79 7.72
CA GLY A 632 -17.31 -57.00 7.27
C GLY A 632 -18.41 -57.50 8.22
N GLU A 633 -19.38 -58.21 7.65
CA GLU A 633 -20.49 -58.81 8.41
C GLU A 633 -20.01 -59.81 9.47
N GLU A 634 -18.94 -60.57 9.20
CA GLU A 634 -18.49 -61.61 10.13
C GLU A 634 -17.97 -61.03 11.45
N ARG A 635 -17.15 -59.97 11.39
CA ARG A 635 -16.67 -59.27 12.59
C ARG A 635 -17.82 -58.63 13.34
N PHE A 636 -18.74 -57.98 12.62
CA PHE A 636 -19.94 -57.39 13.21
C PHE A 636 -20.77 -58.41 13.99
N LEU A 637 -21.08 -59.56 13.40
CA LEU A 637 -21.82 -60.64 14.06
C LEU A 637 -21.06 -61.22 15.26
N GLN A 638 -19.73 -61.37 15.15
CA GLN A 638 -18.90 -61.83 16.29
C GLN A 638 -18.93 -60.84 17.46
N THR A 639 -18.86 -59.54 17.18
CA THR A 639 -18.96 -58.49 18.20
C THR A 639 -20.33 -58.51 18.90
N ILE A 640 -21.41 -58.71 18.15
CA ILE A 640 -22.74 -58.87 18.73
C ILE A 640 -22.80 -60.12 19.63
N ARG A 641 -22.29 -61.27 19.17
CA ARG A 641 -22.31 -62.53 19.95
C ARG A 641 -21.56 -62.41 21.27
N LYS A 642 -20.39 -61.76 21.28
CA LYS A 642 -19.59 -61.57 22.51
C LYS A 642 -20.29 -60.71 23.56
N ASN A 643 -21.26 -59.89 23.14
CA ASN A 643 -21.87 -58.87 23.97
C ASN A 643 -23.37 -59.10 24.21
N SER A 644 -23.97 -60.18 23.71
CA SER A 644 -25.42 -60.42 23.71
C SER A 644 -26.10 -60.30 25.08
N ASP A 645 -25.36 -60.64 26.13
CA ASP A 645 -25.87 -60.71 27.51
C ASP A 645 -25.76 -59.36 28.26
N LYS A 646 -25.12 -58.35 27.65
CA LYS A 646 -24.94 -57.01 28.25
C LYS A 646 -26.21 -56.15 28.12
N ALA A 647 -26.28 -55.02 28.83
CA ALA A 647 -27.32 -54.00 28.58
C ALA A 647 -27.27 -53.49 27.13
N ILE A 648 -28.41 -53.15 26.52
CA ILE A 648 -28.45 -52.73 25.09
C ILE A 648 -27.54 -51.54 24.77
N THR A 649 -27.40 -50.60 25.72
CA THR A 649 -26.51 -49.44 25.60
C THR A 649 -25.03 -49.85 25.59
N ASN A 650 -24.68 -50.91 26.30
CA ASN A 650 -23.33 -51.47 26.26
C ASN A 650 -23.11 -52.26 24.97
N ILE A 651 -24.11 -52.99 24.46
CA ILE A 651 -24.02 -53.65 23.14
C ILE A 651 -23.70 -52.60 22.06
N ALA A 652 -24.46 -51.51 22.03
CA ALA A 652 -24.27 -50.43 21.07
C ALA A 652 -22.87 -49.81 21.19
N LYS A 653 -22.42 -49.48 22.41
CA LYS A 653 -21.07 -48.94 22.65
C LYS A 653 -19.94 -49.87 22.19
N GLU A 654 -20.06 -51.17 22.46
CA GLU A 654 -19.04 -52.16 22.09
C GLU A 654 -18.97 -52.34 20.58
N ILE A 655 -20.11 -52.31 19.88
CA ILE A 655 -20.15 -52.32 18.40
C ILE A 655 -19.39 -51.11 17.85
N ILE A 656 -19.73 -49.90 18.30
CA ILE A 656 -19.10 -48.67 17.81
C ILE A 656 -17.61 -48.63 18.16
N SER A 657 -17.24 -49.08 19.37
CA SER A 657 -15.84 -49.15 19.79
C SER A 657 -15.03 -50.09 18.90
N GLU A 658 -15.57 -51.27 18.57
CA GLU A 658 -14.86 -52.23 17.72
C GLU A 658 -14.69 -51.70 16.29
N VAL A 659 -15.72 -51.04 15.74
CA VAL A 659 -15.64 -50.38 14.41
C VAL A 659 -14.58 -49.28 14.42
N SER A 660 -14.56 -48.44 15.45
CA SER A 660 -13.59 -47.35 15.60
C SER A 660 -12.15 -47.88 15.76
N LEU A 661 -11.96 -48.93 16.56
CA LEU A 661 -10.67 -49.60 16.74
C LEU A 661 -10.16 -50.23 15.44
N PHE A 662 -11.05 -50.80 14.62
CA PHE A 662 -10.69 -51.37 13.33
C PHE A 662 -10.29 -50.29 12.31
N ALA A 663 -11.01 -49.18 12.28
CA ALA A 663 -10.72 -48.05 11.39
C ALA A 663 -9.32 -47.46 11.64
N ASN A 664 -8.90 -47.35 12.92
CA ASN A 664 -7.56 -46.94 13.35
C ASN A 664 -7.05 -45.65 12.67
N ASP A 665 -7.70 -44.53 13.01
CA ASP A 665 -7.47 -43.17 12.48
C ASP A 665 -7.79 -42.98 10.98
N SER A 666 -8.39 -43.96 10.29
CA SER A 666 -8.95 -43.74 8.96
C SER A 666 -10.18 -42.82 9.02
N THR A 667 -10.37 -42.02 7.97
CA THR A 667 -11.58 -41.20 7.82
C THR A 667 -12.79 -42.10 7.61
N GLN A 668 -13.87 -41.87 8.36
CA GLN A 668 -15.13 -42.59 8.17
C GLN A 668 -15.63 -42.41 6.73
N TYR A 669 -15.95 -43.51 6.07
CA TYR A 669 -16.34 -43.50 4.65
C TYR A 669 -17.85 -43.35 4.46
N ASP A 670 -18.65 -43.89 5.37
CA ASP A 670 -20.11 -43.84 5.30
C ASP A 670 -20.77 -43.67 6.66
N ASP A 671 -22.00 -43.16 6.66
CA ASP A 671 -22.74 -42.90 7.88
C ASP A 671 -23.03 -44.19 8.66
N ILE A 672 -23.00 -44.11 9.99
CA ILE A 672 -23.27 -45.25 10.86
C ILE A 672 -24.57 -44.99 11.61
N THR A 673 -25.58 -45.80 11.33
CA THR A 673 -26.84 -45.84 12.09
C THR A 673 -27.04 -47.22 12.69
N LEU A 674 -27.43 -47.24 13.96
CA LEU A 674 -27.66 -48.47 14.72
C LEU A 674 -28.88 -48.28 15.63
N LEU A 675 -29.86 -49.17 15.49
CA LEU A 675 -31.03 -49.26 16.37
C LEU A 675 -31.04 -50.62 17.06
N ILE A 676 -31.10 -50.62 18.38
CA ILE A 676 -31.19 -51.83 19.20
C ILE A 676 -32.47 -51.78 20.03
N LEU A 677 -33.29 -52.82 19.90
CA LEU A 677 -34.53 -53.00 20.65
C LEU A 677 -34.41 -54.25 21.53
N ARG A 678 -34.89 -54.20 22.78
CA ARG A 678 -35.04 -55.40 23.62
C ARG A 678 -36.45 -55.52 24.16
N TRP A 679 -37.06 -56.68 23.91
CA TRP A 679 -38.39 -57.00 24.43
C TRP A 679 -38.35 -57.43 25.89
N LYS A 680 -39.13 -56.75 26.75
CA LYS A 680 -39.17 -57.00 28.21
C LYS A 680 -40.39 -57.80 28.67
N LYS A 681 -41.48 -57.73 27.91
CA LYS A 681 -42.77 -58.31 28.32
C LYS A 681 -42.75 -59.83 28.16
N ASN A 682 -43.38 -60.52 29.12
CA ASN A 682 -43.57 -61.97 29.11
C ASN A 682 -44.62 -62.39 28.08
#